data_AF-A0A9D5N022-F1
#
_entry.id   AF-A0A9D5N022-F1
#
_cell.length_a   1.000
_cell.length_b   1.000
_cell.length_c   1.000
_cell.angle_alpha   90.00
_cell.angle_beta   90.00
_cell.angle_gamma   90.00
#
_symmetry.space_group_name_H-M   'P 1'
#
loop_
_entity.id
_entity.type
_entity.pdbx_description
1 polymer ?
#
loop_
_entity_poly.entity_id
_entity_poly.type
_entity_poly.pdbx_seq_one_letter_code
_entity_poly.pdbx_strand_id
1 'polypeptide(L)'
;MKSIKAHSARCRMASHFYQKYGVRILSLLLMAVFVLTACAKPNGSLDSGEPPTPASEQDRTDDPSASTNDPSDKEKRGDIADTAPVFSLFSPEGETLEARIHPPAGYVRIPSDETELTTFLRNFPLKKDGSKVLLYNGKELRNQKNHAAIFDLPLENRDLQQCADSIMRIYAEYYWSQEEYDRIAFHLTNGFLMEYAKWRDGNRLQVDGNDVRWAKTQEADDSYDNFHRYLSMLFAYAGTLSLAEESEAIEVKDIRPGDMFLQGGSPGHCVLIIDIAEDANGSRCFLLAQGYMPAQDVHVLKNPLHPEDPWYYASEITFPLATPSWTFREGSLMRWGEFPLNASESSLVFPASLNSGKSSSTLSVMSFDGKVEKSKNQRQNEETSEENQVTLLAVGDNLIHREVIKSGRKKDGTYNYDHLYANVKDEISAADIAIINQETILGGSDFAYSGYPSFNSPTEIGDAVANAGFDVVLHATNHTMDKGLQGVLNTLAFWKQYPEITVLGINETSEQREEIKVVEKNGIKLAMLNYTYGLNGYHVPKNKPYLVNLIDLKQMAEDIDKAKEIADFTIVFPHWGTEYVYEPTKTQKELCEFFYEHGVDLVIGTHPHVLEPVEWMETEENHRMLIYYSLGNFVSYQREAPRMLGGMAHITITKNADGTLIKDADITPLVTHYEKGAPDYHYAIYKLSEYTPQLAAKHGVSDHAKDGPLTYWGICSLAKQILGSWY
;
A
#
# COMPACT_ATOMS: atom_id res chain seq x y z
N MET A 1 -35.29 20.60 -34.19
CA MET A 1 -33.80 20.59 -34.18
C MET A 1 -33.16 20.14 -32.85
N LYS A 2 -33.90 19.60 -31.87
CA LYS A 2 -33.32 18.99 -30.65
C LYS A 2 -33.21 17.45 -30.68
N SER A 3 -33.76 16.78 -31.69
CA SER A 3 -33.74 15.31 -31.83
C SER A 3 -32.53 14.75 -32.59
N ILE A 4 -31.63 15.60 -33.11
CA ILE A 4 -30.49 15.16 -33.94
C ILE A 4 -29.18 15.06 -33.11
N LYS A 5 -29.13 15.67 -31.91
CA LYS A 5 -27.94 15.59 -31.03
C LYS A 5 -27.87 14.32 -30.16
N ALA A 6 -28.99 13.66 -29.89
CA ALA A 6 -29.00 12.41 -29.11
C ALA A 6 -28.48 11.19 -29.92
N HIS A 7 -28.57 11.22 -31.25
CA HIS A 7 -28.06 10.16 -32.11
C HIS A 7 -26.54 10.25 -32.36
N SER A 8 -25.91 11.41 -32.13
CA SER A 8 -24.46 11.57 -32.29
C SER A 8 -23.63 11.11 -31.08
N ALA A 9 -24.26 10.92 -29.90
CA ALA A 9 -23.59 10.42 -28.71
C ALA A 9 -23.36 8.88 -28.77
N ARG A 10 -24.34 8.12 -29.29
CA ARG A 10 -24.21 6.66 -29.49
C ARG A 10 -23.15 6.27 -30.54
N CYS A 11 -22.92 7.11 -31.56
CA CYS A 11 -21.93 6.82 -32.60
C CYS A 11 -20.49 7.23 -32.25
N ARG A 12 -20.26 8.15 -31.30
CA ARG A 12 -18.90 8.64 -30.96
C ARG A 12 -18.21 7.80 -29.89
N MET A 13 -18.98 7.24 -28.94
CA MET A 13 -18.44 6.29 -27.95
C MET A 13 -17.89 5.01 -28.62
N ALA A 14 -18.59 4.50 -29.65
CA ALA A 14 -18.14 3.34 -30.41
C ALA A 14 -16.92 3.64 -31.32
N SER A 15 -16.82 4.86 -31.88
CA SER A 15 -15.76 5.17 -32.86
C SER A 15 -14.40 5.46 -32.22
N HIS A 16 -14.35 6.06 -31.02
CA HIS A 16 -13.09 6.28 -30.30
C HIS A 16 -12.55 4.97 -29.68
N PHE A 17 -13.44 4.06 -29.29
CA PHE A 17 -13.08 2.76 -28.72
C PHE A 17 -12.50 1.79 -29.77
N TYR A 18 -13.10 1.72 -30.97
CA TYR A 18 -12.61 0.84 -32.06
C TYR A 18 -11.24 1.26 -32.62
N GLN A 19 -10.91 2.55 -32.57
CA GLN A 19 -9.69 3.09 -33.19
C GLN A 19 -8.42 2.78 -32.38
N LYS A 20 -8.53 2.44 -31.08
CA LYS A 20 -7.39 2.13 -30.19
C LYS A 20 -7.17 0.62 -29.97
N TYR A 21 -8.21 -0.22 -30.11
CA TYR A 21 -8.16 -1.66 -29.74
C TYR A 21 -8.37 -2.67 -30.87
N GLY A 22 -8.62 -2.24 -32.12
CA GLY A 22 -8.87 -3.12 -33.26
C GLY A 22 -7.64 -3.65 -34.02
N VAL A 23 -6.42 -3.21 -33.70
CA VAL A 23 -5.22 -3.53 -34.51
C VAL A 23 -4.23 -4.42 -33.75
N ARG A 24 -4.68 -5.58 -33.28
CA ARG A 24 -3.81 -6.73 -32.90
C ARG A 24 -4.46 -8.09 -33.17
N ILE A 25 -5.31 -8.21 -34.19
CA ILE A 25 -5.79 -9.51 -34.69
C ILE A 25 -5.83 -9.46 -36.23
N LEU A 26 -4.68 -9.28 -36.87
CA LEU A 26 -4.55 -9.51 -38.32
C LEU A 26 -3.09 -9.76 -38.72
N SER A 27 -2.42 -10.74 -38.11
CA SER A 27 -1.09 -11.18 -38.57
C SER A 27 -0.80 -12.66 -38.37
N LEU A 28 -1.81 -13.50 -38.11
CA LEU A 28 -1.63 -14.96 -38.00
C LEU A 28 -2.88 -15.69 -38.51
N LEU A 29 -3.14 -15.60 -39.82
CA LEU A 29 -4.04 -16.52 -40.53
C LEU A 29 -3.76 -16.45 -42.03
N LEU A 30 -2.63 -17.05 -42.43
CA LEU A 30 -2.32 -17.36 -43.82
C LEU A 30 -1.31 -18.51 -43.83
N MET A 31 -1.79 -19.74 -43.65
CA MET A 31 -1.36 -20.90 -44.44
C MET A 31 -2.13 -22.18 -44.07
N ALA A 32 -2.47 -22.92 -45.12
CA ALA A 32 -2.85 -24.34 -45.17
C ALA A 32 -4.31 -24.72 -44.88
N VAL A 33 -5.16 -24.52 -45.90
CA VAL A 33 -6.18 -25.50 -46.31
C VAL A 33 -5.60 -26.28 -47.49
N PHE A 34 -5.55 -27.62 -47.42
CA PHE A 34 -5.94 -28.57 -48.49
C PHE A 34 -5.62 -30.02 -48.10
N VAL A 35 -6.65 -30.88 -47.99
CA VAL A 35 -6.92 -32.11 -48.79
C VAL A 35 -7.79 -33.12 -48.01
N LEU A 36 -9.09 -33.06 -48.30
CA LEU A 36 -10.07 -34.11 -48.67
C LEU A 36 -9.85 -35.62 -48.31
N THR A 37 -10.86 -36.14 -47.58
CA THR A 37 -11.71 -37.35 -47.81
C THR A 37 -11.12 -38.73 -48.15
N ALA A 38 -11.56 -39.75 -47.40
CA ALA A 38 -11.98 -41.04 -47.95
C ALA A 38 -12.95 -41.79 -47.01
N CYS A 39 -14.08 -42.23 -47.57
CA CYS A 39 -15.10 -43.11 -46.99
C CYS A 39 -14.62 -44.58 -46.88
N ALA A 40 -15.15 -45.35 -45.93
CA ALA A 40 -15.87 -46.64 -46.16
C ALA A 40 -15.99 -47.51 -44.88
N LYS A 41 -17.23 -47.86 -44.51
CA LYS A 41 -17.65 -49.11 -43.81
C LYS A 41 -17.66 -50.27 -44.85
N PRO A 42 -17.85 -51.60 -44.54
CA PRO A 42 -18.68 -52.17 -43.45
C PRO A 42 -18.34 -53.59 -42.88
N ASN A 43 -19.17 -54.00 -41.90
CA ASN A 43 -19.71 -55.32 -41.55
C ASN A 43 -18.83 -56.50 -41.04
N GLY A 44 -19.32 -57.12 -39.96
CA GLY A 44 -19.03 -58.52 -39.56
C GLY A 44 -19.58 -58.86 -38.16
N SER A 45 -20.50 -59.83 -38.10
CA SER A 45 -21.41 -60.20 -37.00
C SER A 45 -20.94 -61.35 -36.08
N LEU A 46 -21.81 -61.67 -35.09
CA LEU A 46 -21.99 -62.92 -34.28
C LEU A 46 -21.36 -62.88 -32.88
N ASP A 47 -21.92 -63.43 -31.79
CA ASP A 47 -23.27 -63.90 -31.38
C ASP A 47 -23.15 -64.31 -29.88
N SER A 48 -24.30 -64.36 -29.19
CA SER A 48 -24.67 -65.20 -28.04
C SER A 48 -24.32 -64.80 -26.59
N GLY A 49 -25.37 -64.72 -25.75
CA GLY A 49 -25.33 -65.26 -24.38
C GLY A 49 -25.86 -64.38 -23.24
N GLU A 50 -27.19 -64.27 -23.10
CA GLU A 50 -27.90 -64.02 -21.82
C GLU A 50 -28.36 -65.39 -21.24
N PRO A 51 -29.01 -65.56 -20.05
CA PRO A 51 -29.32 -64.69 -18.88
C PRO A 51 -29.06 -65.50 -17.55
N PRO A 52 -29.76 -65.41 -16.38
CA PRO A 52 -30.87 -64.55 -15.93
C PRO A 52 -30.86 -64.01 -14.47
N THR A 53 -31.80 -63.09 -14.22
CA THR A 53 -32.39 -62.73 -12.91
C THR A 53 -33.45 -63.76 -12.44
N PRO A 54 -33.80 -63.72 -11.15
CA PRO A 54 -35.22 -63.57 -10.73
C PRO A 54 -35.33 -62.73 -9.43
N ALA A 55 -36.47 -62.27 -8.89
CA ALA A 55 -37.86 -62.06 -9.29
C ALA A 55 -38.53 -61.25 -8.14
N SER A 56 -39.73 -60.76 -8.43
CA SER A 56 -40.66 -59.83 -7.74
C SER A 56 -41.50 -60.37 -6.57
N GLU A 57 -42.24 -59.47 -5.88
CA GLU A 57 -43.69 -59.55 -5.55
C GLU A 57 -44.17 -58.20 -4.90
N GLN A 58 -45.10 -57.43 -5.51
CA GLN A 58 -46.59 -57.39 -5.42
C GLN A 58 -47.18 -56.75 -4.13
N ASP A 59 -48.05 -55.73 -4.22
CA ASP A 59 -49.53 -55.88 -4.33
C ASP A 59 -50.33 -54.55 -4.40
N ARG A 60 -51.35 -54.54 -5.28
CA ARG A 60 -52.72 -53.94 -5.32
C ARG A 60 -53.08 -52.54 -4.76
N THR A 61 -54.14 -51.83 -5.18
CA THR A 61 -55.05 -51.63 -6.36
C THR A 61 -56.02 -50.50 -5.95
N ASP A 62 -56.54 -49.69 -6.89
CA ASP A 62 -57.99 -49.51 -7.14
C ASP A 62 -58.27 -48.33 -8.09
N ASP A 63 -59.06 -48.63 -9.14
CA ASP A 63 -59.65 -47.78 -10.20
C ASP A 63 -61.17 -47.67 -9.93
N PRO A 64 -61.97 -46.74 -10.53
CA PRO A 64 -62.56 -47.06 -11.85
C PRO A 64 -62.88 -45.89 -12.81
N SER A 65 -62.89 -46.25 -14.11
CA SER A 65 -63.80 -45.87 -15.22
C SER A 65 -63.42 -44.64 -16.08
N ALA A 66 -63.14 -44.71 -17.39
CA ALA A 66 -63.69 -45.38 -18.60
C ALA A 66 -64.60 -44.45 -19.45
N SER A 67 -64.12 -44.00 -20.63
CA SER A 67 -64.64 -44.41 -21.97
C SER A 67 -64.20 -43.49 -23.14
N THR A 68 -63.48 -44.08 -24.10
CA THR A 68 -63.68 -44.06 -25.58
C THR A 68 -63.82 -42.73 -26.36
N ASN A 69 -62.85 -42.44 -27.25
CA ASN A 69 -62.94 -42.52 -28.73
C ASN A 69 -61.93 -41.58 -29.43
N ASP A 70 -61.15 -42.14 -30.34
CA ASP A 70 -60.42 -41.45 -31.42
C ASP A 70 -61.09 -41.88 -32.75
N PRO A 71 -61.28 -40.97 -33.74
CA PRO A 71 -60.24 -40.86 -34.78
C PRO A 71 -60.02 -39.44 -35.36
N SER A 72 -58.74 -39.20 -35.68
CA SER A 72 -58.19 -38.55 -36.90
C SER A 72 -57.88 -37.04 -36.90
N ASP A 73 -56.55 -36.80 -36.93
CA ASP A 73 -55.81 -35.87 -37.79
C ASP A 73 -56.18 -34.37 -37.81
N LYS A 74 -55.41 -33.55 -37.06
CA LYS A 74 -54.34 -32.70 -37.62
C LYS A 74 -53.78 -31.69 -36.61
N GLU A 75 -52.47 -31.46 -36.75
CA GLU A 75 -51.72 -30.27 -36.36
C GLU A 75 -51.31 -30.09 -34.88
N LYS A 76 -50.05 -30.51 -34.64
CA LYS A 76 -49.03 -29.89 -33.78
C LYS A 76 -49.51 -28.81 -32.79
N ARG A 77 -49.67 -29.20 -31.53
CA ARG A 77 -49.35 -28.36 -30.37
C ARG A 77 -48.81 -29.27 -29.26
N GLY A 78 -47.50 -29.19 -29.05
CA GLY A 78 -46.84 -29.80 -27.91
C GLY A 78 -47.23 -29.08 -26.63
N ASP A 79 -47.42 -29.86 -25.59
CA ASP A 79 -47.87 -29.47 -24.27
C ASP A 79 -47.04 -28.32 -23.66
N ILE A 80 -47.75 -27.31 -23.16
CA ILE A 80 -47.21 -26.27 -22.29
C ILE A 80 -47.04 -26.90 -20.92
N ALA A 81 -45.81 -27.30 -20.59
CA ALA A 81 -45.41 -27.51 -19.21
C ALA A 81 -45.16 -26.13 -18.58
N ASP A 82 -46.02 -25.78 -17.64
CA ASP A 82 -45.92 -24.63 -16.75
C ASP A 82 -44.63 -24.74 -15.93
N THR A 83 -43.57 -24.08 -16.39
CA THR A 83 -42.34 -23.87 -15.63
C THR A 83 -42.25 -22.39 -15.36
N ALA A 84 -42.59 -21.98 -14.14
CA ALA A 84 -42.26 -20.65 -13.66
C ALA A 84 -40.75 -20.45 -13.88
N PRO A 85 -40.32 -19.32 -14.48
CA PRO A 85 -38.91 -19.10 -14.75
C PRO A 85 -38.14 -19.16 -13.43
N VAL A 86 -37.09 -19.99 -13.39
CA VAL A 86 -36.15 -20.03 -12.26
C VAL A 86 -35.53 -18.64 -12.18
N PHE A 87 -35.91 -17.88 -11.17
CA PHE A 87 -35.36 -16.56 -10.92
C PHE A 87 -33.85 -16.70 -10.69
N SER A 88 -33.06 -16.05 -11.54
CA SER A 88 -31.60 -16.00 -11.43
C SER A 88 -31.17 -14.57 -11.15
N LEU A 89 -30.36 -14.39 -10.11
CA LEU A 89 -29.70 -13.13 -9.80
C LEU A 89 -28.66 -12.74 -10.85
N PHE A 90 -28.26 -13.67 -11.72
CA PHE A 90 -27.22 -13.45 -12.71
C PHE A 90 -27.68 -13.77 -14.13
N SER A 91 -27.23 -12.95 -15.08
CA SER A 91 -27.33 -13.20 -16.51
C SER A 91 -25.93 -13.13 -17.13
N PRO A 92 -25.21 -14.26 -17.26
CA PRO A 92 -23.81 -14.30 -17.69
C PRO A 92 -23.49 -13.56 -18.99
N GLU A 93 -24.48 -13.43 -19.90
CA GLU A 93 -24.34 -12.72 -21.17
C GLU A 93 -24.43 -11.19 -21.03
N GLY A 94 -24.86 -10.66 -19.88
CA GLY A 94 -24.98 -9.22 -19.67
C GLY A 94 -23.62 -8.55 -19.61
N GLU A 95 -23.35 -7.55 -20.45
CA GLU A 95 -22.03 -6.87 -20.53
C GLU A 95 -21.93 -5.64 -19.62
N THR A 96 -22.97 -5.31 -18.86
CA THR A 96 -23.03 -4.17 -17.94
C THR A 96 -23.54 -4.62 -16.57
N LEU A 97 -23.34 -3.79 -15.53
CA LEU A 97 -23.80 -4.08 -14.17
C LEU A 97 -25.32 -4.35 -14.14
N GLU A 98 -26.12 -3.51 -14.80
CA GLU A 98 -27.58 -3.64 -14.82
C GLU A 98 -28.05 -4.90 -15.54
N ALA A 99 -27.38 -5.26 -16.65
CA ALA A 99 -27.73 -6.44 -17.44
C ALA A 99 -27.23 -7.76 -16.82
N ARG A 100 -26.11 -7.72 -16.08
CA ARG A 100 -25.45 -8.91 -15.51
C ARG A 100 -26.03 -9.34 -14.17
N ILE A 101 -26.31 -8.39 -13.28
CA ILE A 101 -26.74 -8.66 -11.90
C ILE A 101 -28.18 -8.16 -11.76
N HIS A 102 -29.13 -9.03 -11.41
CA HIS A 102 -30.54 -8.65 -11.21
C HIS A 102 -30.81 -8.36 -9.74
N PRO A 103 -31.72 -7.42 -9.40
CA PRO A 103 -32.17 -7.23 -8.03
C PRO A 103 -32.83 -8.49 -7.49
N PRO A 104 -32.74 -8.78 -6.17
CA PRO A 104 -33.38 -9.94 -5.57
C PRO A 104 -34.90 -9.97 -5.79
N ALA A 105 -35.51 -11.16 -5.67
CA ALA A 105 -36.94 -11.32 -5.85
C ALA A 105 -37.73 -10.38 -4.90
N GLY A 106 -38.64 -9.58 -5.46
CA GLY A 106 -39.42 -8.58 -4.71
C GLY A 106 -38.76 -7.21 -4.57
N TYR A 107 -37.51 -7.05 -5.00
CA TYR A 107 -36.82 -5.76 -5.08
C TYR A 107 -36.85 -5.22 -6.52
N VAL A 108 -36.93 -3.90 -6.64
CA VAL A 108 -36.87 -3.19 -7.92
C VAL A 108 -35.78 -2.13 -7.83
N ARG A 109 -34.92 -2.03 -8.85
CA ARG A 109 -33.92 -0.96 -8.94
C ARG A 109 -34.58 0.39 -8.75
N ILE A 110 -33.98 1.24 -7.93
CA ILE A 110 -34.42 2.63 -7.85
C ILE A 110 -34.11 3.29 -9.21
N PRO A 111 -35.07 3.95 -9.86
CA PRO A 111 -34.85 4.61 -11.14
C PRO A 111 -33.72 5.64 -11.07
N SER A 112 -33.03 5.84 -12.19
CA SER A 112 -31.96 6.82 -12.30
C SER A 112 -31.92 7.42 -13.71
N ASP A 113 -31.55 8.68 -13.82
CA ASP A 113 -31.48 9.42 -15.08
C ASP A 113 -30.12 9.27 -15.77
N GLU A 114 -30.06 9.50 -17.09
CA GLU A 114 -28.83 9.33 -17.91
C GLU A 114 -27.64 10.18 -17.45
N THR A 115 -27.89 11.28 -16.74
CA THR A 115 -26.87 12.19 -16.22
C THR A 115 -26.36 11.80 -14.84
N GLU A 116 -26.95 10.81 -14.16
CA GLU A 116 -26.57 10.44 -12.81
C GLU A 116 -25.44 9.39 -12.79
N LEU A 117 -24.60 9.45 -11.74
CA LEU A 117 -23.53 8.48 -11.52
C LEU A 117 -24.04 7.03 -11.49
N THR A 118 -25.23 6.80 -10.94
CA THR A 118 -25.87 5.47 -10.90
C THR A 118 -26.06 4.91 -12.31
N THR A 119 -26.59 5.69 -13.25
CA THR A 119 -26.76 5.23 -14.64
C THR A 119 -25.43 5.00 -15.34
N PHE A 120 -24.42 5.83 -15.06
CA PHE A 120 -23.06 5.61 -15.53
C PHE A 120 -22.50 4.26 -15.04
N LEU A 121 -22.60 3.98 -13.75
CA LEU A 121 -22.13 2.72 -13.15
C LEU A 121 -22.90 1.50 -13.65
N ARG A 122 -24.23 1.61 -13.78
CA ARG A 122 -25.10 0.55 -14.31
C ARG A 122 -24.74 0.13 -15.73
N ASN A 123 -24.28 1.09 -16.54
CA ASN A 123 -23.94 0.89 -17.95
C ASN A 123 -22.44 0.75 -18.22
N PHE A 124 -21.59 0.89 -17.19
CA PHE A 124 -20.15 0.73 -17.37
C PHE A 124 -19.83 -0.70 -17.83
N PRO A 125 -18.99 -0.89 -18.87
CA PRO A 125 -18.68 -2.21 -19.38
C PRO A 125 -18.05 -3.13 -18.31
N LEU A 126 -18.47 -4.39 -18.31
CA LEU A 126 -17.90 -5.44 -17.49
C LEU A 126 -17.04 -6.36 -18.36
N LYS A 127 -16.01 -6.95 -17.76
CA LYS A 127 -15.34 -8.11 -18.35
C LYS A 127 -16.34 -9.27 -18.48
N LYS A 128 -16.04 -10.21 -19.38
CA LYS A 128 -16.86 -11.43 -19.58
C LYS A 128 -17.08 -12.18 -18.27
N ASP A 129 -18.24 -12.82 -18.13
CA ASP A 129 -18.51 -13.67 -16.98
C ASP A 129 -17.43 -14.73 -16.74
N GLY A 130 -17.13 -15.00 -15.47
CA GLY A 130 -16.05 -15.89 -15.08
C GLY A 130 -14.63 -15.35 -15.31
N SER A 131 -14.48 -14.09 -15.75
CA SER A 131 -13.16 -13.43 -15.78
C SER A 131 -12.54 -13.41 -14.39
N LYS A 132 -11.22 -13.52 -14.35
CA LYS A 132 -10.44 -13.49 -13.11
C LYS A 132 -9.98 -12.07 -12.81
N VAL A 133 -10.03 -11.70 -11.53
CA VAL A 133 -9.44 -10.45 -11.04
C VAL A 133 -7.94 -10.53 -11.23
N LEU A 134 -7.37 -9.54 -11.91
CA LEU A 134 -5.94 -9.40 -12.14
C LEU A 134 -5.36 -8.33 -11.23
N LEU A 135 -4.11 -8.53 -10.83
CA LEU A 135 -3.24 -7.54 -10.20
C LEU A 135 -2.59 -6.65 -11.28
N TYR A 136 -2.02 -5.52 -10.87
CA TYR A 136 -1.32 -4.58 -11.75
C TYR A 136 -0.17 -5.15 -12.57
N ASN A 137 0.42 -6.24 -12.10
CA ASN A 137 1.47 -6.97 -12.80
C ASN A 137 0.93 -8.03 -13.78
N GLY A 138 -0.40 -8.07 -14.00
CA GLY A 138 -1.08 -9.03 -14.88
C GLY A 138 -1.27 -10.43 -14.28
N LYS A 139 -0.83 -10.68 -13.03
CA LYS A 139 -1.07 -11.96 -12.35
C LYS A 139 -2.50 -12.05 -11.86
N GLU A 140 -3.06 -13.26 -11.82
CA GLU A 140 -4.36 -13.50 -11.22
C GLU A 140 -4.32 -13.33 -9.69
N LEU A 141 -5.35 -12.70 -9.12
CA LEU A 141 -5.56 -12.68 -7.67
C LEU A 141 -5.74 -14.10 -7.14
N ARG A 142 -5.08 -14.44 -6.03
CA ARG A 142 -5.12 -15.81 -5.47
C ARG A 142 -6.54 -16.25 -5.08
N ASN A 143 -7.33 -15.35 -4.50
CA ASN A 143 -8.69 -15.64 -4.10
C ASN A 143 -9.71 -15.07 -5.11
N GLN A 144 -10.18 -15.93 -6.02
CA GLN A 144 -11.18 -15.60 -7.03
C GLN A 144 -12.63 -15.83 -6.57
N LYS A 145 -12.86 -16.08 -5.27
CA LYS A 145 -14.19 -16.39 -4.73
C LYS A 145 -14.93 -15.17 -4.19
N ASN A 146 -14.27 -14.02 -4.11
CA ASN A 146 -14.77 -12.85 -3.41
C ASN A 146 -15.51 -11.84 -4.31
N HIS A 147 -15.46 -12.02 -5.63
CA HIS A 147 -16.06 -11.12 -6.60
C HIS A 147 -17.24 -11.75 -7.36
N ALA A 148 -18.17 -10.91 -7.78
CA ALA A 148 -19.35 -11.28 -8.56
C ALA A 148 -19.22 -10.87 -10.04
N ALA A 149 -18.58 -9.73 -10.30
CA ALA A 149 -18.32 -9.20 -11.65
C ALA A 149 -17.10 -8.28 -11.61
N ILE A 150 -16.50 -8.00 -12.78
CA ILE A 150 -15.30 -7.17 -12.88
C ILE A 150 -15.58 -6.05 -13.89
N PHE A 151 -15.35 -4.80 -13.51
CA PHE A 151 -15.43 -3.68 -14.44
C PHE A 151 -14.30 -3.78 -15.45
N ASP A 152 -14.60 -3.49 -16.72
CA ASP A 152 -13.57 -3.37 -17.76
C ASP A 152 -12.91 -1.98 -17.71
N LEU A 153 -12.43 -1.63 -16.52
CA LEU A 153 -11.67 -0.42 -16.25
C LEU A 153 -10.18 -0.79 -16.33
N PRO A 154 -9.39 -0.26 -17.28
CA PRO A 154 -8.00 -0.65 -17.45
C PRO A 154 -7.19 -0.43 -16.19
N LEU A 155 -6.36 -1.39 -15.78
CA LEU A 155 -5.48 -1.16 -14.65
C LEU A 155 -4.22 -0.39 -15.04
N GLU A 156 -3.70 0.42 -14.12
CA GLU A 156 -2.34 0.93 -14.21
C GLU A 156 -1.34 -0.23 -14.22
N ASN A 157 -0.26 -0.12 -14.98
CA ASN A 157 0.79 -1.14 -15.06
C ASN A 157 1.77 -1.09 -13.86
N ARG A 158 1.35 -0.47 -12.76
CA ARG A 158 2.08 -0.23 -11.52
C ARG A 158 1.12 -0.36 -10.34
N ASP A 159 1.66 -0.65 -9.16
CA ASP A 159 0.90 -0.76 -7.92
C ASP A 159 0.47 0.62 -7.41
N LEU A 160 -0.42 1.29 -8.15
CA LEU A 160 -0.76 2.69 -7.96
C LEU A 160 -2.27 2.92 -7.85
N GLN A 161 -3.09 2.23 -8.65
CA GLN A 161 -4.54 2.36 -8.55
C GLN A 161 -5.10 1.41 -7.48
N GLN A 162 -5.01 1.80 -6.22
CA GLN A 162 -5.46 1.03 -5.07
C GLN A 162 -6.94 1.33 -4.73
N CYS A 163 -7.38 1.08 -3.50
CA CYS A 163 -8.79 1.14 -3.11
C CYS A 163 -9.41 2.55 -3.30
N ALA A 164 -8.80 3.59 -2.73
CA ALA A 164 -9.27 4.98 -2.86
C ALA A 164 -9.14 5.51 -4.28
N ASP A 165 -8.04 5.17 -4.96
CA ASP A 165 -7.75 5.57 -6.35
C ASP A 165 -8.78 5.03 -7.32
N SER A 166 -9.26 3.81 -7.09
CA SER A 166 -10.34 3.23 -7.88
C SER A 166 -11.65 3.99 -7.75
N ILE A 167 -11.97 4.50 -6.55
CA ILE A 167 -13.15 5.34 -6.32
C ILE A 167 -12.96 6.71 -6.98
N MET A 168 -11.84 7.39 -6.72
CA MET A 168 -11.52 8.67 -7.35
C MET A 168 -11.53 8.58 -8.89
N ARG A 169 -11.00 7.48 -9.45
CA ARG A 169 -11.04 7.20 -10.88
C ARG A 169 -12.47 7.08 -11.41
N ILE A 170 -13.33 6.33 -10.73
CA ILE A 170 -14.74 6.19 -11.15
C ILE A 170 -15.41 7.56 -11.23
N TYR A 171 -15.24 8.41 -10.21
CA TYR A 171 -15.78 9.77 -10.21
C TYR A 171 -15.21 10.62 -11.35
N ALA A 172 -13.90 10.56 -11.54
CA ALA A 172 -13.22 11.32 -12.58
C ALA A 172 -13.68 10.88 -13.99
N GLU A 173 -13.76 9.58 -14.26
CA GLU A 173 -14.23 9.02 -15.54
C GLU A 173 -15.70 9.39 -15.80
N TYR A 174 -16.54 9.38 -14.76
CA TYR A 174 -17.93 9.84 -14.86
C TYR A 174 -18.00 11.29 -15.31
N TYR A 175 -17.35 12.22 -14.61
CA TYR A 175 -17.38 13.64 -14.98
C TYR A 175 -16.69 13.91 -16.32
N TRP A 176 -15.62 13.18 -16.63
CA TRP A 176 -14.95 13.27 -17.93
C TRP A 176 -15.89 12.85 -19.06
N SER A 177 -16.68 11.79 -18.87
CA SER A 177 -17.68 11.33 -19.84
C SER A 177 -18.83 12.31 -20.08
N GLN A 178 -19.13 13.16 -19.08
CA GLN A 178 -20.14 14.23 -19.16
C GLN A 178 -19.54 15.55 -19.66
N GLU A 179 -18.23 15.59 -19.95
CA GLU A 179 -17.48 16.81 -20.26
C GLU A 179 -17.53 17.87 -19.12
N GLU A 180 -17.82 17.46 -17.89
CA GLU A 180 -17.90 18.30 -16.68
C GLU A 180 -16.52 18.41 -16.00
N TYR A 181 -15.51 18.81 -16.76
CA TYR A 181 -14.10 18.77 -16.34
C TYR A 181 -13.77 19.61 -15.10
N ASP A 182 -14.52 20.69 -14.86
CA ASP A 182 -14.33 21.57 -13.70
C ASP A 182 -14.73 20.88 -12.38
N ARG A 183 -15.49 19.78 -12.46
CA ARG A 183 -15.87 18.96 -11.29
C ARG A 183 -14.87 17.85 -10.98
N ILE A 184 -13.86 17.68 -11.83
CA ILE A 184 -12.76 16.74 -11.58
C ILE A 184 -11.71 17.48 -10.76
N ALA A 185 -11.88 17.46 -9.45
CA ALA A 185 -10.95 18.04 -8.49
C ALA A 185 -10.93 17.19 -7.22
N PHE A 186 -9.73 16.94 -6.69
CA PHE A 186 -9.55 16.11 -5.49
C PHE A 186 -8.46 16.74 -4.62
N HIS A 187 -8.60 16.63 -3.29
CA HIS A 187 -7.52 17.02 -2.39
C HIS A 187 -6.44 15.95 -2.36
N LEU A 188 -5.19 16.40 -2.48
CA LEU A 188 -4.03 15.60 -2.13
C LEU A 188 -3.95 15.45 -0.60
N THR A 189 -3.12 14.53 -0.12
CA THR A 189 -2.97 14.24 1.33
C THR A 189 -2.51 15.46 2.14
N ASN A 190 -1.89 16.45 1.52
CA ASN A 190 -1.51 17.71 2.16
C ASN A 190 -2.61 18.79 2.12
N GLY A 191 -3.79 18.48 1.59
CA GLY A 191 -4.89 19.42 1.41
C GLY A 191 -4.80 20.30 0.17
N PHE A 192 -3.84 20.08 -0.74
CA PHE A 192 -3.81 20.81 -2.00
C PHE A 192 -4.92 20.34 -2.95
N LEU A 193 -5.76 21.25 -3.43
CA LEU A 193 -6.80 20.93 -4.41
C LEU A 193 -6.19 20.78 -5.81
N MET A 194 -6.15 19.55 -6.31
CA MET A 194 -5.68 19.23 -7.65
C MET A 194 -6.86 19.25 -8.63
N GLU A 195 -7.03 20.34 -9.37
CA GLU A 195 -8.06 20.53 -10.39
C GLU A 195 -7.61 20.04 -11.77
N TYR A 196 -8.40 19.16 -12.41
CA TYR A 196 -8.11 18.69 -13.78
C TYR A 196 -8.19 19.82 -14.81
N ALA A 197 -9.10 20.80 -14.64
CA ALA A 197 -9.20 21.95 -15.53
C ALA A 197 -7.85 22.71 -15.66
N LYS A 198 -7.15 22.92 -14.54
CA LYS A 198 -5.81 23.54 -14.54
C LYS A 198 -4.76 22.65 -15.19
N TRP A 199 -4.81 21.35 -14.92
CA TRP A 199 -3.91 20.37 -15.56
C TRP A 199 -4.07 20.35 -17.08
N ARG A 200 -5.32 20.36 -17.55
CA ARG A 200 -5.71 20.41 -18.96
C ARG A 200 -5.21 21.70 -19.63
N ASP A 201 -5.17 22.81 -18.92
CA ASP A 201 -4.67 24.10 -19.43
C ASP A 201 -3.13 24.21 -19.48
N GLY A 202 -2.43 23.11 -19.24
CA GLY A 202 -0.97 23.00 -19.34
C GLY A 202 -0.22 23.23 -18.02
N ASN A 203 -0.93 23.34 -16.90
CA ASN A 203 -0.29 23.42 -15.58
C ASN A 203 0.11 22.02 -15.11
N ARG A 204 1.25 21.93 -14.43
CA ARG A 204 1.69 20.72 -13.72
C ARG A 204 1.96 21.07 -12.26
N LEU A 205 1.89 20.06 -11.41
CA LEU A 205 2.27 20.21 -10.01
C LEU A 205 3.77 20.45 -9.95
N GLN A 206 4.16 21.49 -9.23
CA GLN A 206 5.51 21.62 -8.70
C GLN A 206 5.39 21.34 -7.20
N VAL A 207 6.09 20.31 -6.76
CA VAL A 207 6.09 19.83 -5.38
C VAL A 207 7.44 20.19 -4.77
N ASP A 208 7.42 20.90 -3.65
CA ASP A 208 8.61 21.27 -2.87
C ASP A 208 8.27 21.04 -1.38
N GLY A 209 8.73 19.91 -0.83
CA GLY A 209 8.27 19.47 0.49
C GLY A 209 6.76 19.21 0.51
N ASN A 210 6.08 19.84 1.46
CA ASN A 210 4.63 19.81 1.58
C ASN A 210 3.93 20.96 0.83
N ASP A 211 4.69 21.88 0.22
CA ASP A 211 4.15 22.95 -0.60
C ASP A 211 3.93 22.43 -2.03
N VAL A 212 2.68 22.51 -2.47
CA VAL A 212 2.29 22.11 -3.81
C VAL A 212 1.70 23.33 -4.50
N ARG A 213 2.19 23.60 -5.71
CA ARG A 213 1.71 24.73 -6.50
C ARG A 213 1.58 24.38 -7.96
N TRP A 214 0.73 25.14 -8.65
CA TRP A 214 0.61 25.06 -10.10
C TRP A 214 1.76 25.80 -10.77
N ALA A 215 2.44 25.14 -11.71
CA ALA A 215 3.38 25.75 -12.62
C ALA A 215 2.95 25.48 -14.06
N LYS A 216 2.84 26.52 -14.89
CA LYS A 216 2.51 26.36 -16.30
C LYS A 216 3.77 25.95 -17.08
N THR A 217 3.88 24.65 -17.37
CA THR A 217 5.07 24.05 -17.99
C THR A 217 4.77 23.34 -19.32
N GLN A 218 3.49 23.21 -19.67
CA GLN A 218 3.02 22.56 -20.89
C GLN A 218 1.98 23.43 -21.60
N GLU A 219 1.67 23.08 -22.84
CA GLU A 219 0.52 23.62 -23.57
C GLU A 219 -0.79 22.95 -23.12
N ALA A 220 -1.91 23.55 -23.47
CA ALA A 220 -3.22 22.97 -23.20
C ALA A 220 -3.43 21.67 -23.98
N ASP A 221 -3.94 20.64 -23.31
CA ASP A 221 -4.12 19.29 -23.84
C ASP A 221 -5.35 18.65 -23.19
N ASP A 222 -6.42 18.47 -23.98
CA ASP A 222 -7.68 17.86 -23.57
C ASP A 222 -7.78 16.37 -23.90
N SER A 223 -6.68 15.75 -24.32
CA SER A 223 -6.66 14.33 -24.65
C SER A 223 -6.90 13.43 -23.44
N TYR A 224 -7.47 12.25 -23.70
CA TYR A 224 -7.63 11.22 -22.68
C TYR A 224 -6.28 10.75 -22.13
N ASP A 225 -5.22 10.73 -22.94
CA ASP A 225 -3.88 10.38 -22.46
C ASP A 225 -3.37 11.43 -21.44
N ASN A 226 -3.73 12.72 -21.60
CA ASN A 226 -3.42 13.75 -20.61
C ASN A 226 -4.29 13.62 -19.35
N PHE A 227 -5.57 13.29 -19.49
CA PHE A 227 -6.45 12.93 -18.37
C PHE A 227 -5.90 11.75 -17.56
N HIS A 228 -5.41 10.72 -18.24
CA HIS A 228 -4.77 9.58 -17.60
C HIS A 228 -3.51 9.99 -16.83
N ARG A 229 -2.68 10.90 -17.36
CA ARG A 229 -1.51 11.42 -16.62
C ARG A 229 -1.91 12.22 -15.38
N TYR A 230 -3.02 12.95 -15.44
CA TYR A 230 -3.60 13.60 -14.27
C TYR A 230 -3.99 12.56 -13.21
N LEU A 231 -4.68 11.49 -13.61
CA LEU A 231 -5.07 10.41 -12.70
C LEU A 231 -3.85 9.71 -12.07
N SER A 232 -2.83 9.38 -12.87
CA SER A 232 -1.60 8.77 -12.33
C SER A 232 -0.88 9.71 -11.34
N MET A 233 -0.97 11.03 -11.52
CA MET A 233 -0.43 12.00 -10.56
C MET A 233 -1.29 12.07 -9.30
N LEU A 234 -2.62 12.08 -9.45
CA LEU A 234 -3.55 12.08 -8.34
C LEU A 234 -3.33 10.86 -7.42
N PHE A 235 -3.26 9.65 -8.00
CA PHE A 235 -3.07 8.41 -7.25
C PHE A 235 -1.73 8.34 -6.51
N ALA A 236 -0.74 9.16 -6.90
CA ALA A 236 0.54 9.21 -6.21
C ALA A 236 0.50 10.05 -4.92
N TYR A 237 -0.48 10.94 -4.78
CA TYR A 237 -0.50 11.96 -3.71
C TYR A 237 -1.82 12.04 -2.93
N ALA A 238 -2.89 11.38 -3.39
CA ALA A 238 -4.17 11.24 -2.70
C ALA A 238 -4.40 9.78 -2.28
N GLY A 239 -5.30 9.55 -1.33
CA GLY A 239 -5.59 8.20 -0.82
C GLY A 239 -6.77 8.19 0.13
N THR A 240 -6.89 7.14 0.96
CA THR A 240 -8.02 7.04 1.91
C THR A 240 -8.02 8.16 2.96
N LEU A 241 -6.85 8.73 3.30
CA LEU A 241 -6.73 9.88 4.19
C LEU A 241 -7.38 11.12 3.59
N SER A 242 -6.91 11.57 2.41
CA SER A 242 -7.48 12.76 1.76
C SER A 242 -8.96 12.57 1.43
N LEU A 243 -9.33 11.39 0.91
CA LEU A 243 -10.73 11.06 0.60
C LEU A 243 -11.63 11.11 1.85
N ALA A 244 -11.12 10.71 3.02
CA ALA A 244 -11.88 10.76 4.27
C ALA A 244 -12.02 12.20 4.81
N GLU A 245 -10.99 13.03 4.66
CA GLU A 245 -11.03 14.44 5.07
C GLU A 245 -12.03 15.26 4.25
N GLU A 246 -12.25 14.90 2.99
CA GLU A 246 -13.21 15.55 2.10
C GLU A 246 -14.56 14.81 2.00
N SER A 247 -14.84 13.88 2.92
CA SER A 247 -16.12 13.14 2.98
C SER A 247 -16.87 13.39 4.30
N GLU A 248 -18.20 13.24 4.25
CA GLU A 248 -19.09 13.40 5.40
C GLU A 248 -19.80 12.08 5.76
N ALA A 249 -20.00 11.82 7.05
CA ALA A 249 -20.73 10.64 7.50
C ALA A 249 -22.22 10.71 7.13
N ILE A 250 -22.80 9.57 6.76
CA ILE A 250 -24.23 9.45 6.44
C ILE A 250 -24.89 8.29 7.19
N GLU A 251 -26.21 8.34 7.34
CA GLU A 251 -26.98 7.25 7.91
C GLU A 251 -27.33 6.18 6.86
N VAL A 252 -27.46 4.92 7.30
CA VAL A 252 -27.80 3.78 6.43
C VAL A 252 -29.09 4.01 5.62
N LYS A 253 -30.08 4.68 6.20
CA LYS A 253 -31.36 4.99 5.54
C LYS A 253 -31.20 5.98 4.36
N ASP A 254 -30.10 6.73 4.33
CA ASP A 254 -29.83 7.78 3.35
C ASP A 254 -28.82 7.34 2.27
N ILE A 255 -28.48 6.04 2.25
CA ILE A 255 -27.60 5.42 1.25
C ILE A 255 -28.11 5.65 -0.16
N ARG A 256 -27.20 6.05 -1.05
CA ARG A 256 -27.35 6.10 -2.50
C ARG A 256 -26.07 5.62 -3.20
N PRO A 257 -26.14 5.22 -4.49
CA PRO A 257 -24.94 4.96 -5.28
C PRO A 257 -24.00 6.17 -5.34
N GLY A 258 -22.70 5.91 -5.20
CA GLY A 258 -21.66 6.92 -4.96
C GLY A 258 -21.24 7.04 -3.50
N ASP A 259 -22.11 6.70 -2.55
CA ASP A 259 -21.69 6.61 -1.14
C ASP A 259 -20.69 5.47 -0.95
N MET A 260 -19.89 5.54 0.11
CA MET A 260 -18.81 4.59 0.33
C MET A 260 -18.68 4.20 1.79
N PHE A 261 -18.31 2.96 2.05
CA PHE A 261 -17.73 2.63 3.33
C PHE A 261 -16.24 2.97 3.25
N LEU A 262 -15.77 3.87 4.10
CA LEU A 262 -14.45 4.47 4.07
C LEU A 262 -13.88 4.53 5.49
N GLN A 263 -12.65 4.03 5.63
CA GLN A 263 -11.84 4.20 6.81
C GLN A 263 -10.50 4.80 6.39
N GLY A 264 -10.32 6.09 6.66
CA GLY A 264 -9.07 6.80 6.38
C GLY A 264 -7.94 6.27 7.26
N GLY A 265 -6.73 6.17 6.69
CA GLY A 265 -5.53 5.77 7.42
C GLY A 265 -4.49 5.09 6.53
N SER A 266 -3.41 4.64 7.16
CA SER A 266 -2.40 3.75 6.58
C SER A 266 -2.11 2.62 7.58
N PRO A 267 -2.74 1.43 7.45
CA PRO A 267 -3.66 1.05 6.37
C PRO A 267 -5.06 1.63 6.57
N GLY A 268 -5.63 2.16 5.48
CA GLY A 268 -7.04 2.48 5.33
C GLY A 268 -7.66 1.61 4.24
N HIS A 269 -8.98 1.60 4.13
CA HIS A 269 -9.69 0.93 3.03
C HIS A 269 -11.00 1.61 2.70
N CYS A 270 -11.48 1.41 1.48
CA CYS A 270 -12.80 1.86 1.06
C CYS A 270 -13.46 0.96 0.02
N VAL A 271 -14.79 0.91 0.06
CA VAL A 271 -15.64 0.24 -0.94
C VAL A 271 -16.79 1.16 -1.33
N LEU A 272 -17.13 1.17 -2.61
CA LEU A 272 -18.13 2.06 -3.21
C LEU A 272 -19.48 1.36 -3.34
N ILE A 273 -20.56 2.07 -3.04
CA ILE A 273 -21.93 1.64 -3.33
C ILE A 273 -22.23 1.96 -4.80
N ILE A 274 -22.51 0.93 -5.61
CA ILE A 274 -22.58 1.07 -7.07
C ILE A 274 -23.99 0.93 -7.66
N ASP A 275 -24.94 0.37 -6.91
CA ASP A 275 -26.32 0.20 -7.33
C ASP A 275 -27.22 0.03 -6.10
N ILE A 276 -28.52 0.32 -6.25
CA ILE A 276 -29.51 0.23 -5.18
C ILE A 276 -30.88 -0.23 -5.72
N ALA A 277 -31.56 -1.07 -4.94
CA ALA A 277 -32.91 -1.53 -5.19
C ALA A 277 -33.75 -1.48 -3.91
N GLU A 278 -35.06 -1.41 -4.07
CA GLU A 278 -36.01 -1.25 -2.96
C GLU A 278 -37.18 -2.25 -3.11
N ASP A 279 -37.65 -2.81 -2.00
CA ASP A 279 -38.86 -3.64 -1.97
C ASP A 279 -40.14 -2.80 -1.81
N ALA A 280 -41.29 -3.47 -1.86
CA ALA A 280 -42.60 -2.79 -1.70
C ALA A 280 -42.81 -2.12 -0.33
N ASN A 281 -41.98 -2.42 0.67
CA ASN A 281 -42.05 -1.86 2.02
C ASN A 281 -41.05 -0.70 2.23
N GLY A 282 -40.27 -0.34 1.22
CA GLY A 282 -39.22 0.66 1.32
C GLY A 282 -37.89 0.14 1.88
N SER A 283 -37.73 -1.19 2.03
CA SER A 283 -36.47 -1.80 2.46
C SER A 283 -35.48 -1.80 1.31
N ARG A 284 -34.26 -1.33 1.55
CA ARG A 284 -33.24 -1.17 0.51
C ARG A 284 -32.20 -2.29 0.54
N CYS A 285 -31.71 -2.65 -0.63
CA CYS A 285 -30.47 -3.41 -0.81
C CYS A 285 -29.55 -2.72 -1.82
N PHE A 286 -28.25 -2.95 -1.71
CA PHE A 286 -27.25 -2.28 -2.54
C PHE A 286 -26.09 -3.21 -2.91
N LEU A 287 -25.38 -2.85 -3.98
CA LEU A 287 -24.16 -3.54 -4.42
C LEU A 287 -22.92 -2.75 -4.01
N LEU A 288 -21.82 -3.47 -3.72
CA LEU A 288 -20.52 -2.88 -3.39
C LEU A 288 -19.47 -3.22 -4.45
N ALA A 289 -18.59 -2.28 -4.76
CA ALA A 289 -17.38 -2.50 -5.55
C ALA A 289 -16.13 -2.00 -4.85
N GLN A 290 -14.97 -2.55 -5.22
CA GLN A 290 -13.69 -2.11 -4.71
C GLN A 290 -12.55 -2.27 -5.72
N GLY A 291 -11.54 -1.41 -5.60
CA GLY A 291 -10.14 -1.79 -5.84
C GLY A 291 -9.52 -2.35 -4.56
N TYR A 292 -8.22 -2.67 -4.55
CA TYR A 292 -7.55 -3.15 -3.32
C TYR A 292 -6.04 -2.91 -3.36
N MET A 293 -5.34 -3.39 -2.32
CA MET A 293 -3.89 -3.35 -2.18
C MET A 293 -3.32 -4.78 -2.12
N PRO A 294 -2.38 -5.19 -2.99
CA PRO A 294 -1.88 -4.47 -4.16
C PRO A 294 -2.97 -4.09 -5.17
N ALA A 295 -2.69 -3.10 -6.02
CA ALA A 295 -3.59 -2.62 -7.06
C ALA A 295 -4.07 -3.79 -7.93
N GLN A 296 -5.39 -3.85 -8.12
CA GLN A 296 -6.07 -4.95 -8.78
C GLN A 296 -7.37 -4.46 -9.43
N ASP A 297 -7.93 -5.25 -10.35
CA ASP A 297 -9.13 -4.88 -11.09
C ASP A 297 -10.25 -4.41 -10.15
N VAL A 298 -10.97 -3.37 -10.56
CA VAL A 298 -12.18 -2.94 -9.85
C VAL A 298 -13.27 -3.98 -10.06
N HIS A 299 -13.80 -4.52 -8.98
CA HIS A 299 -14.75 -5.63 -9.04
C HIS A 299 -15.90 -5.45 -8.05
N VAL A 300 -17.05 -6.02 -8.41
CA VAL A 300 -18.24 -6.12 -7.56
C VAL A 300 -18.00 -7.20 -6.52
N LEU A 301 -18.27 -6.89 -5.27
CA LEU A 301 -18.09 -7.78 -4.13
C LEU A 301 -19.26 -8.75 -3.98
N LYS A 302 -18.96 -9.98 -3.54
CA LYS A 302 -19.97 -10.85 -2.97
C LYS A 302 -20.34 -10.41 -1.56
N ASN A 303 -21.56 -10.71 -1.11
CA ASN A 303 -21.97 -10.53 0.27
C ASN A 303 -21.55 -11.75 1.11
N PRO A 304 -20.69 -11.62 2.13
CA PRO A 304 -20.32 -12.75 2.99
C PRO A 304 -21.49 -13.41 3.73
N LEU A 305 -22.58 -12.66 3.98
CA LEU A 305 -23.79 -13.21 4.60
C LEU A 305 -24.62 -14.04 3.61
N HIS A 306 -24.54 -13.73 2.33
CA HIS A 306 -25.28 -14.39 1.25
C HIS A 306 -24.34 -14.73 0.07
N PRO A 307 -23.58 -15.84 0.11
CA PRO A 307 -22.52 -16.11 -0.87
C PRO A 307 -22.94 -16.23 -2.35
N GLU A 308 -24.23 -16.48 -2.60
CA GLU A 308 -24.84 -16.57 -3.93
C GLU A 308 -25.62 -15.30 -4.31
N ASP A 309 -25.68 -14.31 -3.42
CA ASP A 309 -26.36 -13.03 -3.62
C ASP A 309 -25.38 -11.87 -3.35
N PRO A 310 -24.96 -11.11 -4.39
CA PRO A 310 -24.03 -10.01 -4.19
C PRO A 310 -24.66 -8.78 -3.50
N TRP A 311 -25.99 -8.75 -3.32
CA TRP A 311 -26.70 -7.65 -2.69
C TRP A 311 -26.53 -7.65 -1.17
N TYR A 312 -26.28 -6.47 -0.62
CA TYR A 312 -26.25 -6.18 0.81
C TYR A 312 -27.57 -5.54 1.22
N TYR A 313 -28.21 -6.06 2.25
CA TYR A 313 -29.51 -5.57 2.71
C TYR A 313 -29.35 -4.56 3.84
N ALA A 314 -29.95 -3.37 3.69
CA ALA A 314 -29.85 -2.30 4.68
C ALA A 314 -30.39 -2.71 6.06
N SER A 315 -31.39 -3.59 6.09
CA SER A 315 -31.97 -4.17 7.32
C SER A 315 -31.04 -5.14 8.05
N GLU A 316 -30.03 -5.68 7.36
CA GLU A 316 -29.05 -6.63 7.91
C GLU A 316 -27.73 -5.95 8.28
N ILE A 317 -27.58 -4.65 7.98
CA ILE A 317 -26.39 -3.90 8.35
C ILE A 317 -26.29 -3.86 9.87
N THR A 318 -25.24 -4.48 10.36
CA THR A 318 -24.74 -4.33 11.72
C THR A 318 -23.27 -3.93 11.64
N PHE A 319 -22.84 -3.07 12.55
CA PHE A 319 -21.43 -2.71 12.65
C PHE A 319 -20.72 -3.60 13.67
N PRO A 320 -19.52 -4.12 13.37
CA PRO A 320 -18.76 -3.89 12.14
C PRO A 320 -19.36 -4.61 10.91
N LEU A 321 -19.49 -3.90 9.79
CA LEU A 321 -19.94 -4.45 8.52
C LEU A 321 -18.82 -5.26 7.89
N ALA A 322 -19.05 -6.54 7.62
CA ALA A 322 -18.09 -7.41 6.96
C ALA A 322 -18.25 -7.38 5.44
N THR A 323 -17.14 -7.15 4.74
CA THR A 323 -16.96 -7.41 3.31
C THR A 323 -16.00 -8.59 3.13
N PRO A 324 -15.83 -9.17 1.93
CA PRO A 324 -15.00 -10.36 1.75
C PRO A 324 -13.53 -10.19 2.13
N SER A 325 -13.03 -8.96 2.20
CA SER A 325 -11.62 -8.66 2.48
C SER A 325 -11.41 -7.62 3.59
N TRP A 326 -12.46 -7.00 4.13
CA TRP A 326 -12.35 -5.93 5.14
C TRP A 326 -13.56 -5.87 6.08
N THR A 327 -13.39 -5.25 7.24
CA THR A 327 -14.51 -4.94 8.16
C THR A 327 -14.57 -3.44 8.47
N PHE A 328 -15.74 -2.85 8.30
CA PHE A 328 -15.98 -1.42 8.45
C PHE A 328 -16.71 -1.15 9.77
N ARG A 329 -16.22 -0.19 10.57
CA ARG A 329 -16.81 0.13 11.88
C ARG A 329 -17.97 1.12 11.75
N GLU A 330 -18.74 1.29 12.82
CA GLU A 330 -19.76 2.33 12.87
C GLU A 330 -19.13 3.70 12.58
N GLY A 331 -19.84 4.54 11.82
CA GLY A 331 -19.35 5.84 11.36
C GLY A 331 -18.45 5.79 10.11
N SER A 332 -18.18 4.61 9.54
CA SER A 332 -17.40 4.51 8.30
C SER A 332 -18.23 4.69 7.03
N LEU A 333 -19.55 4.83 7.13
CA LEU A 333 -20.39 5.07 5.95
C LEU A 333 -20.35 6.56 5.65
N MET A 334 -19.72 6.90 4.53
CA MET A 334 -19.33 8.25 4.16
C MET A 334 -19.84 8.60 2.76
N ARG A 335 -20.00 9.90 2.53
CA ARG A 335 -20.33 10.49 1.25
C ARG A 335 -19.28 11.52 0.92
N TRP A 336 -18.69 11.40 -0.27
CA TRP A 336 -17.73 12.38 -0.75
C TRP A 336 -18.38 13.77 -0.87
N GLY A 337 -17.73 14.77 -0.27
CA GLY A 337 -18.18 16.16 -0.19
C GLY A 337 -18.10 16.84 -1.55
N GLU A 338 -19.10 17.67 -1.83
CA GLU A 338 -19.40 18.30 -3.13
C GLU A 338 -19.82 17.37 -4.28
N PHE A 339 -21.05 16.84 -4.16
CA PHE A 339 -21.91 16.69 -5.34
C PHE A 339 -23.13 17.61 -5.18
N PRO A 340 -23.33 18.66 -6.04
CA PRO A 340 -24.62 19.32 -6.16
C PRO A 340 -25.65 18.35 -6.76
N LEU A 341 -26.32 17.57 -5.91
CA LEU A 341 -27.55 16.88 -6.30
C LEU A 341 -28.70 17.85 -6.01
N ASN A 342 -29.19 18.46 -7.09
CA ASN A 342 -30.33 19.35 -7.19
C ASN A 342 -30.21 20.72 -6.49
N ALA A 343 -29.96 21.73 -7.32
CA ALA A 343 -30.51 23.07 -7.11
C ALA A 343 -32.04 23.01 -7.18
N SER A 344 -32.67 22.65 -6.06
CA SER A 344 -33.97 23.18 -5.68
C SER A 344 -33.90 23.52 -4.19
N GLU A 345 -33.29 24.64 -3.85
CA GLU A 345 -33.97 25.72 -3.14
C GLU A 345 -33.05 26.94 -3.01
N SER A 346 -33.66 28.09 -3.20
CA SER A 346 -33.06 29.42 -3.15
C SER A 346 -32.49 29.75 -1.78
N SER A 347 -31.35 30.44 -1.72
CA SER A 347 -31.33 31.89 -1.44
C SER A 347 -29.93 32.42 -1.05
N LEU A 348 -29.73 33.72 -1.34
CA LEU A 348 -28.75 34.67 -0.78
C LEU A 348 -27.37 34.74 -1.49
N VAL A 349 -27.18 35.63 -2.49
CA VAL A 349 -26.94 37.10 -2.48
C VAL A 349 -25.44 37.45 -2.66
N PHE A 350 -25.14 38.04 -3.83
CA PHE A 350 -23.93 38.80 -4.20
C PHE A 350 -23.87 40.16 -3.44
N PRO A 351 -22.74 40.91 -3.30
CA PRO A 351 -21.81 41.19 -4.41
C PRO A 351 -20.32 41.49 -4.14
N ALA A 352 -19.60 41.33 -5.25
CA ALA A 352 -18.43 42.05 -5.79
C ALA A 352 -17.84 43.24 -5.02
N SER A 353 -16.52 43.40 -5.17
CA SER A 353 -15.91 44.68 -5.56
C SER A 353 -14.39 44.60 -5.79
N LEU A 354 -13.99 44.95 -7.03
CA LEU A 354 -12.85 45.80 -7.43
C LEU A 354 -11.41 45.28 -7.19
N ASN A 355 -10.40 45.57 -8.02
CA ASN A 355 -10.23 45.96 -9.43
C ASN A 355 -8.71 46.15 -9.62
N SER A 356 -8.17 45.85 -10.82
CA SER A 356 -7.08 46.56 -11.51
C SER A 356 -5.70 46.78 -10.82
N GLY A 357 -4.54 46.61 -11.45
CA GLY A 357 -4.24 46.31 -12.84
C GLY A 357 -2.78 46.65 -13.20
N LYS A 358 -2.32 45.98 -14.27
CA LYS A 358 -1.43 46.43 -15.37
C LYS A 358 0.07 46.79 -15.15
N SER A 359 0.83 46.19 -16.09
CA SER A 359 1.92 46.74 -16.94
C SER A 359 3.33 46.69 -16.35
N SER A 360 4.34 45.98 -16.90
CA SER A 360 4.93 45.82 -18.27
C SER A 360 6.24 46.60 -18.44
N SER A 361 7.21 45.95 -19.12
CA SER A 361 8.44 46.47 -19.77
C SER A 361 9.67 46.71 -18.86
N THR A 362 10.94 46.43 -19.20
CA THR A 362 11.62 46.06 -20.47
C THR A 362 13.04 45.54 -20.18
N LEU A 363 13.53 44.68 -21.09
CA LEU A 363 14.90 44.26 -21.46
C LEU A 363 16.15 45.04 -20.98
N SER A 364 17.21 44.29 -20.66
CA SER A 364 18.60 44.57 -21.05
C SER A 364 19.44 43.29 -21.04
N VAL A 365 20.14 43.06 -22.15
CA VAL A 365 21.12 41.99 -22.41
C VAL A 365 22.53 42.52 -22.09
N MET A 366 23.38 41.72 -21.46
CA MET A 366 24.83 41.82 -21.61
C MET A 366 25.47 40.43 -21.70
N SER A 367 26.36 40.32 -22.68
CA SER A 367 27.17 39.17 -23.09
C SER A 367 28.42 39.03 -22.22
N PHE A 368 28.92 37.82 -22.04
CA PHE A 368 30.35 37.57 -21.81
C PHE A 368 30.76 36.20 -22.38
N ASP A 369 31.61 36.25 -23.42
CA ASP A 369 32.43 35.15 -23.90
C ASP A 369 33.67 35.00 -23.02
N GLY A 370 34.14 33.75 -22.80
CA GLY A 370 35.45 33.49 -22.19
C GLY A 370 35.76 32.01 -22.02
N LYS A 371 36.56 31.46 -22.93
CA LYS A 371 36.96 30.04 -23.02
C LYS A 371 37.98 29.60 -21.95
N VAL A 372 37.84 28.30 -21.65
CA VAL A 372 38.80 27.29 -21.16
C VAL A 372 40.26 27.51 -21.58
N GLU A 373 41.19 27.32 -20.64
CA GLU A 373 42.52 26.74 -20.92
C GLU A 373 43.00 25.82 -19.78
N LYS A 374 43.44 24.62 -20.17
CA LYS A 374 44.10 23.59 -19.35
C LYS A 374 45.58 23.94 -19.19
N SER A 375 46.15 23.72 -18.01
CA SER A 375 47.58 23.38 -17.92
C SER A 375 47.85 22.30 -16.87
N LYS A 376 48.93 21.57 -17.11
CA LYS A 376 49.24 20.21 -16.69
C LYS A 376 50.27 20.22 -15.55
N ASN A 377 50.07 19.31 -14.60
CA ASN A 377 51.06 18.39 -14.04
C ASN A 377 52.16 18.97 -13.12
N GLN A 378 52.08 18.65 -11.83
CA GLN A 378 53.25 18.30 -11.02
C GLN A 378 52.87 17.20 -10.01
N ARG A 379 53.41 16.00 -10.25
CA ARG A 379 53.53 14.92 -9.28
C ARG A 379 54.75 15.21 -8.39
N GLN A 380 54.59 15.16 -7.07
CA GLN A 380 55.51 14.52 -6.11
C GLN A 380 55.11 14.86 -4.67
N ASN A 381 54.55 13.88 -3.97
CA ASN A 381 55.05 13.30 -2.72
C ASN A 381 53.90 12.52 -2.07
N GLU A 382 53.84 11.21 -2.31
CA GLU A 382 53.12 10.29 -1.44
C GLU A 382 53.92 10.16 -0.14
N GLU A 383 53.71 11.10 0.78
CA GLU A 383 53.77 10.77 2.20
C GLU A 383 52.60 9.81 2.45
N THR A 384 52.89 8.63 3.01
CA THR A 384 51.87 7.70 3.48
C THR A 384 51.06 8.38 4.57
N SER A 385 49.98 9.07 4.20
CA SER A 385 48.99 9.58 5.13
C SER A 385 48.42 8.38 5.89
N GLU A 386 48.49 8.40 7.21
CA GLU A 386 47.77 7.40 8.02
C GLU A 386 46.29 7.43 7.62
N GLU A 387 45.83 6.33 7.02
CA GLU A 387 44.44 6.14 6.59
C GLU A 387 43.61 5.84 7.85
N ASN A 388 42.94 6.85 8.38
CA ASN A 388 42.02 6.69 9.52
C ASN A 388 40.79 5.92 9.07
N GLN A 389 40.32 4.97 9.89
CA GLN A 389 39.13 4.17 9.61
C GLN A 389 38.22 4.07 10.83
N VAL A 390 36.93 3.97 10.59
CA VAL A 390 35.90 3.70 11.61
C VAL A 390 34.94 2.62 11.07
N THR A 391 34.62 1.65 11.93
CA THR A 391 33.66 0.59 11.63
C THR A 391 32.31 0.90 12.28
N LEU A 392 31.26 0.78 11.48
CA LEU A 392 29.87 0.99 11.89
C LEU A 392 29.10 -0.33 11.77
N LEU A 393 28.32 -0.64 12.79
CA LEU A 393 27.36 -1.75 12.80
C LEU A 393 25.96 -1.20 13.07
N ALA A 394 24.97 -1.58 12.27
CA ALA A 394 23.59 -1.17 12.50
C ALA A 394 22.61 -2.34 12.40
N VAL A 395 21.62 -2.37 13.29
CA VAL A 395 20.53 -3.36 13.29
C VAL A 395 19.17 -2.69 13.24
N GLY A 396 18.17 -3.43 12.75
CA GLY A 396 16.80 -2.93 12.57
C GLY A 396 15.95 -2.89 13.84
N ASP A 397 14.65 -3.12 13.68
CA ASP A 397 13.62 -2.78 14.67
C ASP A 397 13.72 -3.61 15.96
N ASN A 398 13.93 -2.95 17.09
CA ASN A 398 13.74 -3.51 18.42
C ASN A 398 12.27 -3.34 18.85
N LEU A 399 11.41 -4.21 18.31
CA LEU A 399 9.95 -4.13 18.40
C LEU A 399 9.39 -5.01 19.54
N ILE A 400 9.29 -4.40 20.72
CA ILE A 400 9.08 -5.11 22.00
C ILE A 400 7.61 -5.50 22.21
N HIS A 401 7.20 -6.61 21.60
CA HIS A 401 5.89 -7.21 21.81
C HIS A 401 5.70 -7.77 23.24
N ARG A 402 4.46 -8.09 23.61
CA ARG A 402 4.11 -8.63 24.94
C ARG A 402 4.92 -9.88 25.29
N GLU A 403 5.22 -10.71 24.31
CA GLU A 403 5.98 -11.95 24.49
C GLU A 403 7.45 -11.66 24.75
N VAL A 404 8.02 -10.65 24.09
CA VAL A 404 9.37 -10.15 24.39
C VAL A 404 9.43 -9.62 25.83
N ILE A 405 8.45 -8.80 26.24
CA ILE A 405 8.35 -8.29 27.63
C ILE A 405 8.33 -9.44 28.64
N LYS A 406 7.53 -10.48 28.38
CA LYS A 406 7.43 -11.66 29.25
C LYS A 406 8.75 -12.43 29.33
N SER A 407 9.51 -12.51 28.24
CA SER A 407 10.75 -13.30 28.19
C SER A 407 11.82 -12.84 29.18
N GLY A 408 11.85 -11.55 29.51
CA GLY A 408 12.81 -11.00 30.47
C GLY A 408 12.31 -10.93 31.92
N ARG A 409 11.07 -11.36 32.21
CA ARG A 409 10.52 -11.27 33.56
C ARG A 409 11.06 -12.39 34.45
N LYS A 410 11.79 -12.03 35.51
CA LYS A 410 12.31 -12.97 36.51
C LYS A 410 11.24 -13.36 37.54
N LYS A 411 11.51 -14.45 38.26
CA LYS A 411 10.61 -15.00 39.31
C LYS A 411 10.36 -14.04 40.47
N ASP A 412 11.31 -13.16 40.77
CA ASP A 412 11.20 -12.13 41.80
C ASP A 412 10.42 -10.88 41.34
N GLY A 413 9.98 -10.85 40.08
CA GLY A 413 9.24 -9.74 39.49
C GLY A 413 10.11 -8.67 38.82
N THR A 414 11.44 -8.76 38.93
CA THR A 414 12.37 -7.88 38.19
C THR A 414 12.49 -8.29 36.72
N TYR A 415 13.10 -7.43 35.90
CA TYR A 415 13.29 -7.67 34.48
C TYR A 415 14.78 -7.67 34.10
N ASN A 416 15.15 -8.48 33.11
CA ASN A 416 16.46 -8.46 32.45
C ASN A 416 16.30 -9.03 31.03
N TYR A 417 16.93 -8.37 30.06
CA TYR A 417 16.78 -8.70 28.65
C TYR A 417 18.11 -8.98 27.94
N ASP A 418 19.20 -9.17 28.69
CA ASP A 418 20.54 -9.40 28.11
C ASP A 418 20.57 -10.64 27.21
N HIS A 419 19.69 -11.62 27.47
CA HIS A 419 19.58 -12.85 26.68
C HIS A 419 19.16 -12.60 25.22
N LEU A 420 18.44 -11.51 24.94
CA LEU A 420 18.02 -11.18 23.57
C LEU A 420 19.23 -11.02 22.64
N TYR A 421 20.28 -10.36 23.14
CA TYR A 421 21.44 -9.94 22.35
C TYR A 421 22.67 -10.83 22.52
N ALA A 422 22.61 -11.82 23.42
CA ALA A 422 23.78 -12.58 23.87
C ALA A 422 24.61 -13.20 22.74
N ASN A 423 23.97 -13.73 21.69
CA ASN A 423 24.66 -14.40 20.58
C ASN A 423 25.39 -13.46 19.63
N VAL A 424 25.00 -12.18 19.59
CA VAL A 424 25.56 -11.17 18.68
C VAL A 424 26.29 -10.04 19.43
N LYS A 425 26.33 -10.12 20.75
CA LYS A 425 26.95 -9.13 21.64
C LYS A 425 28.42 -8.89 21.31
N ASP A 426 29.20 -9.94 21.06
CA ASP A 426 30.63 -9.81 20.77
C ASP A 426 30.87 -9.04 19.46
N GLU A 427 29.95 -9.14 18.50
CA GLU A 427 30.03 -8.44 17.21
C GLU A 427 29.59 -6.98 17.34
N ILE A 428 28.50 -6.73 18.08
CA ILE A 428 28.02 -5.38 18.43
C ILE A 428 29.12 -4.59 19.15
N SER A 429 29.67 -5.16 20.22
CA SER A 429 30.67 -4.49 21.06
C SER A 429 32.07 -4.37 20.43
N ALA A 430 32.33 -5.07 19.31
CA ALA A 430 33.58 -4.97 18.58
C ALA A 430 33.58 -3.84 17.54
N ALA A 431 32.42 -3.35 17.11
CA ALA A 431 32.33 -2.20 16.20
C ALA A 431 32.78 -0.91 16.92
N ASP A 432 33.36 0.04 16.19
CA ASP A 432 33.70 1.35 16.76
C ASP A 432 32.45 2.15 17.14
N ILE A 433 31.36 1.94 16.39
CA ILE A 433 30.03 2.53 16.58
C ILE A 433 28.97 1.49 16.24
N ALA A 434 28.16 1.09 17.23
CA ALA A 434 27.00 0.23 17.02
C ALA A 434 25.67 0.99 17.19
N ILE A 435 24.74 0.81 16.25
CA ILE A 435 23.45 1.51 16.17
C ILE A 435 22.29 0.52 16.22
N ILE A 436 21.23 0.88 16.95
CA ILE A 436 19.98 0.12 17.02
C ILE A 436 18.76 1.03 16.88
N ASN A 437 17.75 0.56 16.13
CA ASN A 437 16.43 1.20 16.11
C ASN A 437 15.58 0.74 17.29
N GLN A 438 15.46 1.57 18.33
CA GLN A 438 14.56 1.29 19.46
C GLN A 438 13.15 1.78 19.11
N GLU A 439 12.41 0.98 18.35
CA GLU A 439 11.14 1.44 17.79
C GLU A 439 10.06 1.71 18.84
N THR A 440 10.04 0.92 19.91
CA THR A 440 9.02 1.05 20.96
C THR A 440 9.52 1.88 22.13
N ILE A 441 8.66 2.78 22.62
CA ILE A 441 9.00 3.73 23.67
C ILE A 441 9.32 3.04 25.02
N LEU A 442 10.37 3.49 25.70
CA LEU A 442 10.79 3.00 27.02
C LEU A 442 10.05 3.78 28.12
N GLY A 443 8.71 3.73 28.09
CA GLY A 443 7.87 4.51 29.01
C GLY A 443 7.93 4.04 30.47
N GLY A 444 8.49 2.85 30.72
CA GLY A 444 8.74 2.34 32.07
C GLY A 444 7.45 1.96 32.82
N SER A 445 7.58 1.78 34.14
CA SER A 445 6.50 1.26 35.00
C SER A 445 5.38 2.28 35.31
N ASP A 446 5.53 3.54 34.89
CA ASP A 446 4.48 4.56 35.04
C ASP A 446 3.22 4.23 34.24
N PHE A 447 3.37 3.42 33.19
CA PHE A 447 2.28 2.84 32.43
C PHE A 447 2.31 1.32 32.56
N ALA A 448 1.16 0.67 32.37
CA ALA A 448 1.15 -0.77 32.19
C ALA A 448 1.99 -1.14 30.95
N TYR A 449 2.87 -2.12 31.07
CA TYR A 449 3.61 -2.64 29.92
C TYR A 449 2.63 -3.24 28.90
N SER A 450 2.81 -2.88 27.63
CA SER A 450 1.91 -3.25 26.55
C SER A 450 2.68 -3.48 25.26
N GLY A 451 2.17 -4.36 24.40
CA GLY A 451 2.62 -4.50 23.02
C GLY A 451 1.62 -3.85 22.06
N TYR A 452 1.65 -4.28 20.79
CA TYR A 452 0.74 -3.82 19.74
C TYR A 452 -0.74 -3.74 20.19
N PRO A 453 -1.50 -2.69 19.82
CA PRO A 453 -1.13 -1.61 18.88
C PRO A 453 -0.48 -0.37 19.53
N SER A 454 -0.39 -0.29 20.85
CA SER A 454 0.17 0.85 21.57
C SER A 454 1.14 0.35 22.63
N PHE A 455 2.42 0.45 22.34
CA PHE A 455 3.52 -0.14 23.06
C PHE A 455 3.92 0.68 24.29
N ASN A 456 4.35 -0.04 25.34
CA ASN A 456 5.11 0.52 26.44
C ASN A 456 6.11 -0.55 26.90
N SER A 457 7.38 -0.27 26.66
CA SER A 457 8.47 -1.18 26.93
C SER A 457 9.06 -0.91 28.32
N PRO A 458 9.45 -1.97 29.06
CA PRO A 458 10.26 -1.82 30.27
C PRO A 458 11.58 -1.12 29.96
N THR A 459 12.04 -0.27 30.87
CA THR A 459 13.30 0.47 30.73
C THR A 459 14.51 -0.48 30.74
N GLU A 460 14.38 -1.65 31.35
CA GLU A 460 15.41 -2.69 31.37
C GLU A 460 15.74 -3.26 29.99
N ILE A 461 14.89 -3.03 28.96
CA ILE A 461 15.27 -3.25 27.56
C ILE A 461 16.42 -2.31 27.17
N GLY A 462 16.34 -1.05 27.56
CA GLY A 462 17.40 -0.07 27.37
C GLY A 462 18.69 -0.44 28.11
N ASP A 463 18.58 -1.01 29.33
CA ASP A 463 19.75 -1.54 30.05
C ASP A 463 20.44 -2.64 29.23
N ALA A 464 19.65 -3.57 28.66
CA ALA A 464 20.18 -4.66 27.84
C ALA A 464 20.79 -4.15 26.52
N VAL A 465 20.22 -3.10 25.92
CA VAL A 465 20.79 -2.40 24.76
C VAL A 465 22.16 -1.81 25.10
N ALA A 466 22.28 -1.07 26.21
CA ALA A 466 23.55 -0.53 26.67
C ALA A 466 24.56 -1.66 26.97
N ASN A 467 24.13 -2.71 27.68
CA ASN A 467 24.97 -3.85 28.03
C ASN A 467 25.44 -4.67 26.82
N ALA A 468 24.71 -4.62 25.70
CA ALA A 468 25.10 -5.27 24.45
C ALA A 468 26.23 -4.52 23.74
N GLY A 469 26.44 -3.23 24.07
CA GLY A 469 27.48 -2.39 23.49
C GLY A 469 27.00 -1.47 22.36
N PHE A 470 25.71 -1.14 22.30
CA PHE A 470 25.22 -0.13 21.36
C PHE A 470 25.59 1.29 21.81
N ASP A 471 26.13 2.09 20.90
CA ASP A 471 26.55 3.48 21.14
C ASP A 471 25.49 4.50 20.72
N VAL A 472 24.62 4.14 19.78
CA VAL A 472 23.61 5.03 19.19
C VAL A 472 22.24 4.36 19.19
N VAL A 473 21.22 5.08 19.65
CA VAL A 473 19.84 4.57 19.71
C VAL A 473 18.88 5.52 19.00
N LEU A 474 18.16 4.98 18.03
CA LEU A 474 17.18 5.70 17.22
C LEU A 474 15.79 5.61 17.87
N HIS A 475 15.07 6.72 17.95
CA HIS A 475 13.74 6.81 18.57
C HIS A 475 12.70 7.54 17.72
N ALA A 476 13.06 8.16 16.58
CA ALA A 476 12.05 8.69 15.66
C ALA A 476 11.42 7.51 14.90
N THR A 477 10.27 7.05 15.38
CA THR A 477 9.48 5.97 14.81
C THR A 477 7.99 6.28 14.88
N ASN A 478 7.17 5.46 14.21
CA ASN A 478 5.71 5.59 14.32
C ASN A 478 5.16 5.24 15.72
N HIS A 479 5.96 4.58 16.57
CA HIS A 479 5.60 4.17 17.92
C HIS A 479 6.14 5.10 19.04
N THR A 480 6.85 6.17 18.68
CA THR A 480 7.40 7.14 19.64
C THR A 480 6.33 7.72 20.59
N MET A 481 5.12 7.97 20.07
CA MET A 481 4.05 8.67 20.79
C MET A 481 3.01 7.74 21.43
N ASP A 482 3.28 6.43 21.52
CA ASP A 482 2.29 5.44 22.00
C ASP A 482 1.81 5.66 23.43
N LYS A 483 2.60 6.35 24.27
CA LYS A 483 2.21 6.79 25.62
C LYS A 483 2.22 8.31 25.76
N GLY A 484 2.03 9.01 24.64
CA GLY A 484 2.03 10.46 24.55
C GLY A 484 3.32 11.10 25.05
N LEU A 485 3.24 12.39 25.37
CA LEU A 485 4.38 13.18 25.83
C LEU A 485 5.13 12.53 27.00
N GLN A 486 4.40 11.99 27.98
CA GLN A 486 5.02 11.44 29.18
C GLN A 486 5.85 10.19 28.88
N GLY A 487 5.43 9.34 27.92
CA GLY A 487 6.24 8.21 27.47
C GLY A 487 7.59 8.63 26.86
N VAL A 488 7.57 9.69 26.04
CA VAL A 488 8.78 10.26 25.45
C VAL A 488 9.70 10.86 26.52
N LEU A 489 9.13 11.63 27.46
CA LEU A 489 9.91 12.20 28.57
C LEU A 489 10.51 11.12 29.47
N ASN A 490 9.79 10.03 29.73
CA ASN A 490 10.31 8.90 30.49
C ASN A 490 11.49 8.23 29.75
N THR A 491 11.39 8.07 28.43
CA THR A 491 12.47 7.53 27.60
C THR A 491 13.70 8.42 27.61
N LEU A 492 13.52 9.74 27.46
CA LEU A 492 14.61 10.72 27.56
C LEU A 492 15.25 10.70 28.97
N ALA A 493 14.42 10.64 30.02
CA ALA A 493 14.90 10.55 31.40
C ALA A 493 15.68 9.26 31.67
N PHE A 494 15.25 8.14 31.07
CA PHE A 494 15.98 6.89 31.12
C PHE A 494 17.39 7.03 30.51
N TRP A 495 17.49 7.50 29.26
CA TRP A 495 18.77 7.60 28.56
C TRP A 495 19.74 8.63 29.16
N LYS A 496 19.26 9.61 29.93
CA LYS A 496 20.15 10.49 30.73
C LYS A 496 21.02 9.74 31.74
N GLN A 497 20.68 8.49 32.07
CA GLN A 497 21.49 7.62 32.92
C GLN A 497 22.66 6.96 32.17
N TYR A 498 22.64 7.01 30.83
CA TYR A 498 23.65 6.46 29.92
C TYR A 498 24.25 7.59 29.04
N PRO A 499 25.01 8.52 29.63
CA PRO A 499 25.52 9.71 28.93
C PRO A 499 26.45 9.40 27.75
N GLU A 500 26.99 8.18 27.68
CA GLU A 500 27.80 7.67 26.58
C GLU A 500 26.99 7.27 25.35
N ILE A 501 25.67 7.03 25.51
CA ILE A 501 24.79 6.66 24.41
C ILE A 501 24.24 7.91 23.72
N THR A 502 24.43 7.97 22.41
CA THR A 502 23.85 9.01 21.57
C THR A 502 22.40 8.66 21.24
N VAL A 503 21.45 9.46 21.73
CA VAL A 503 20.02 9.31 21.42
C VAL A 503 19.65 10.22 20.26
N LEU A 504 18.97 9.67 19.25
CA LEU A 504 18.52 10.39 18.06
C LEU A 504 17.00 10.33 17.90
N GLY A 505 16.44 11.34 17.25
CA GLY A 505 15.04 11.36 16.80
C GLY A 505 14.02 11.93 17.78
N ILE A 506 14.37 12.09 19.07
CA ILE A 506 13.53 12.71 20.10
C ILE A 506 14.30 13.79 20.88
N ASN A 507 13.63 14.86 21.28
CA ASN A 507 14.27 16.03 21.91
C ASN A 507 13.44 16.60 23.07
N GLU A 508 14.10 17.03 24.14
CA GLU A 508 13.46 17.67 25.30
C GLU A 508 13.22 19.17 25.10
N THR A 509 14.05 19.82 24.27
CA THR A 509 13.99 21.27 23.98
C THR A 509 14.19 21.59 22.50
N SER A 510 13.87 22.81 22.09
CA SER A 510 14.12 23.29 20.72
C SER A 510 15.61 23.34 20.41
N GLU A 511 16.45 23.71 21.37
CA GLU A 511 17.90 23.80 21.18
C GLU A 511 18.51 22.42 20.90
N GLN A 512 18.05 21.38 21.60
CA GLN A 512 18.48 20.00 21.34
C GLN A 512 18.07 19.54 19.94
N ARG A 513 16.90 19.95 19.46
CA ARG A 513 16.40 19.65 18.13
C ARG A 513 17.17 20.38 17.01
N GLU A 514 17.74 21.54 17.31
CA GLU A 514 18.59 22.29 16.38
C GLU A 514 20.04 21.79 16.34
N GLU A 515 20.46 21.03 17.35
CA GLU A 515 21.80 20.45 17.49
C GLU A 515 21.95 19.18 16.65
N ILE A 516 22.80 19.22 15.62
CA ILE A 516 23.18 18.03 14.86
C ILE A 516 24.14 17.18 15.71
N LYS A 517 23.74 15.94 16.00
CA LYS A 517 24.55 15.00 16.76
C LYS A 517 25.67 14.47 15.89
N VAL A 518 26.91 14.65 16.36
CA VAL A 518 28.13 14.21 15.69
C VAL A 518 28.88 13.26 16.61
N VAL A 519 29.17 12.05 16.11
CA VAL A 519 30.03 11.08 16.77
C VAL A 519 31.41 11.15 16.13
N GLU A 520 32.45 11.37 16.93
CA GLU A 520 33.83 11.40 16.46
C GLU A 520 34.58 10.13 16.91
N LYS A 521 35.10 9.37 15.96
CA LYS A 521 35.93 8.19 16.20
C LYS A 521 37.11 8.16 15.24
N ASN A 522 38.29 7.83 15.75
CA ASN A 522 39.52 7.75 14.97
C ASN A 522 39.78 9.00 14.09
N GLY A 523 39.40 10.19 14.58
CA GLY A 523 39.56 11.47 13.86
C GLY A 523 38.59 11.67 12.68
N ILE A 524 37.54 10.88 12.59
CA ILE A 524 36.45 10.98 11.61
C ILE A 524 35.18 11.41 12.34
N LYS A 525 34.58 12.52 11.90
CA LYS A 525 33.32 13.04 12.43
C LYS A 525 32.15 12.56 11.60
N LEU A 526 31.20 11.84 12.23
CA LEU A 526 30.00 11.32 11.59
C LEU A 526 28.78 12.09 12.11
N ALA A 527 28.11 12.87 11.26
CA ALA A 527 26.82 13.48 11.59
C ALA A 527 25.69 12.46 11.40
N MET A 528 24.77 12.38 12.35
CA MET A 528 23.72 11.38 12.37
C MET A 528 22.33 12.02 12.53
N LEU A 529 21.43 11.70 11.60
CA LEU A 529 20.10 12.28 11.52
C LEU A 529 19.04 11.16 11.52
N ASN A 530 18.02 11.23 12.37
CA ASN A 530 16.95 10.23 12.45
C ASN A 530 15.58 10.89 12.35
N TYR A 531 14.72 10.35 11.47
CA TYR A 531 13.40 10.90 11.15
C TYR A 531 12.36 9.78 10.99
N THR A 532 11.09 10.09 11.23
CA THR A 532 9.98 9.16 10.98
C THR A 532 8.89 9.73 10.09
N TYR A 533 8.27 8.86 9.27
CA TYR A 533 7.17 9.22 8.37
C TYR A 533 5.88 9.64 9.09
N GLY A 534 5.66 9.18 10.33
CA GLY A 534 4.38 9.37 11.02
C GLY A 534 4.41 8.85 12.44
N LEU A 535 3.25 8.89 13.12
CA LEU A 535 3.11 8.57 14.56
C LEU A 535 1.84 7.76 14.86
N ASN A 536 1.41 6.89 13.94
CA ASN A 536 0.22 6.02 14.11
C ASN A 536 -1.06 6.76 14.56
N GLY A 537 -1.29 7.96 14.03
CA GLY A 537 -2.45 8.80 14.36
C GLY A 537 -2.31 9.66 15.62
N TYR A 538 -1.19 9.58 16.33
CA TYR A 538 -0.83 10.56 17.35
C TYR A 538 -0.22 11.81 16.72
N HIS A 539 -0.23 12.92 17.48
CA HIS A 539 0.40 14.16 17.06
C HIS A 539 1.43 14.62 18.09
N VAL A 540 2.51 15.21 17.61
CA VAL A 540 3.44 15.97 18.45
C VAL A 540 2.66 17.12 19.12
N PRO A 541 2.81 17.34 20.44
CA PRO A 541 2.12 18.44 21.11
C PRO A 541 2.46 19.80 20.46
N LYS A 542 1.44 20.61 20.16
CA LYS A 542 1.62 21.89 19.44
C LYS A 542 2.60 22.86 20.12
N ASN A 543 2.72 22.79 21.44
CA ASN A 543 3.65 23.61 22.22
C ASN A 543 5.07 22.99 22.37
N LYS A 544 5.32 21.83 21.75
CA LYS A 544 6.59 21.11 21.74
C LYS A 544 6.87 20.50 20.36
N PRO A 545 6.86 21.29 19.27
CA PRO A 545 7.03 20.76 17.90
C PRO A 545 8.39 20.09 17.68
N TYR A 546 9.37 20.37 18.54
CA TYR A 546 10.71 19.78 18.54
C TYR A 546 10.78 18.35 19.08
N LEU A 547 9.71 17.84 19.73
CA LEU A 547 9.78 16.62 20.54
C LEU A 547 10.18 15.38 19.73
N VAL A 548 9.73 15.27 18.48
CA VAL A 548 10.01 14.14 17.60
C VAL A 548 10.40 14.65 16.22
N ASN A 549 11.45 14.09 15.64
CA ASN A 549 11.92 14.42 14.31
C ASN A 549 11.05 13.70 13.26
N LEU A 550 10.14 14.45 12.63
CA LEU A 550 9.32 13.96 11.51
C LEU A 550 10.06 14.19 10.19
N ILE A 551 9.75 13.35 9.19
CA ILE A 551 10.16 13.59 7.81
C ILE A 551 9.50 14.90 7.33
N ASP A 552 10.33 15.91 7.11
CA ASP A 552 9.98 17.22 6.56
C ASP A 552 11.13 17.65 5.66
N LEU A 553 10.91 17.71 4.33
CA LEU A 553 12.00 17.93 3.37
C LEU A 553 12.77 19.22 3.64
N LYS A 554 12.07 20.30 4.02
CA LYS A 554 12.70 21.59 4.27
C LYS A 554 13.62 21.50 5.49
N GLN A 555 13.11 20.96 6.58
CA GLN A 555 13.91 20.80 7.78
C GLN A 555 15.09 19.85 7.55
N MET A 556 14.87 18.73 6.88
CA MET A 556 15.93 17.76 6.60
C MET A 556 17.03 18.39 5.74
N ALA A 557 16.68 19.22 4.74
CA ALA A 557 17.67 19.97 3.98
C ALA A 557 18.52 20.87 4.88
N GLU A 558 17.88 21.66 5.76
CA GLU A 558 18.59 22.54 6.71
C GLU A 558 19.49 21.74 7.67
N ASP A 559 19.05 20.58 8.13
CA ASP A 559 19.80 19.73 9.05
C ASP A 559 20.97 19.03 8.34
N ILE A 560 20.80 18.60 7.08
CA ILE A 560 21.86 18.02 6.24
C ILE A 560 22.91 19.08 5.88
N ASP A 561 22.50 20.30 5.55
CA ASP A 561 23.44 21.40 5.28
C ASP A 561 24.31 21.70 6.51
N LYS A 562 23.70 21.78 7.70
CA LYS A 562 24.45 21.92 8.97
C LYS A 562 25.37 20.74 9.23
N ALA A 563 24.91 19.51 9.00
CA ALA A 563 25.70 18.30 9.18
C ALA A 563 26.99 18.35 8.35
N LYS A 564 26.89 18.75 7.09
CA LYS A 564 28.02 18.86 6.16
C LYS A 564 29.02 19.97 6.54
N GLU A 565 28.58 21.01 7.24
CA GLU A 565 29.48 22.06 7.73
C GLU A 565 30.36 21.60 8.89
N ILE A 566 29.90 20.63 9.70
CA ILE A 566 30.52 20.28 10.98
C ILE A 566 31.10 18.85 11.04
N ALA A 567 30.76 18.00 10.08
CA ALA A 567 31.15 16.60 10.03
C ALA A 567 31.83 16.23 8.71
N ASP A 568 32.52 15.09 8.72
CA ASP A 568 33.23 14.56 7.57
C ASP A 568 32.38 13.59 6.73
N PHE A 569 31.29 13.07 7.31
CA PHE A 569 30.42 12.05 6.73
C PHE A 569 29.01 12.19 7.35
N THR A 570 27.97 12.12 6.54
CA THR A 570 26.57 12.31 6.94
C THR A 570 25.76 11.04 6.76
N ILE A 571 25.09 10.61 7.83
CA ILE A 571 24.26 9.41 7.89
C ILE A 571 22.82 9.78 8.20
N VAL A 572 21.88 9.28 7.40
CA VAL A 572 20.44 9.45 7.63
C VAL A 572 19.78 8.11 7.95
N PHE A 573 18.99 8.10 9.02
CA PHE A 573 18.22 6.95 9.52
C PHE A 573 16.72 7.22 9.40
N PRO A 574 16.09 6.96 8.25
CA PRO A 574 14.66 7.16 8.08
C PRO A 574 13.84 5.93 8.51
N HIS A 575 12.85 6.13 9.39
CA HIS A 575 11.81 5.14 9.68
C HIS A 575 10.65 5.36 8.70
N TRP A 576 10.55 4.53 7.67
CA TRP A 576 9.81 4.85 6.42
C TRP A 576 9.34 3.62 5.62
N GLY A 577 8.70 3.84 4.46
CA GLY A 577 8.25 2.76 3.59
C GLY A 577 6.93 2.14 4.03
N THR A 578 6.60 0.97 3.50
CA THR A 578 5.33 0.29 3.75
C THR A 578 5.58 -1.05 4.41
N GLU A 579 4.90 -1.33 5.52
CA GLU A 579 5.02 -2.60 6.23
C GLU A 579 4.87 -3.82 5.29
N TYR A 580 5.79 -4.75 5.43
CA TYR A 580 5.82 -6.07 4.78
C TYR A 580 5.98 -6.05 3.26
N VAL A 581 6.38 -4.91 2.69
CA VAL A 581 6.82 -4.80 1.29
C VAL A 581 8.33 -5.06 1.25
N TYR A 582 8.78 -5.90 0.32
CA TYR A 582 10.19 -6.30 0.19
C TYR A 582 10.95 -5.50 -0.87
N GLU A 583 10.26 -4.60 -1.56
CA GLU A 583 10.81 -3.78 -2.65
C GLU A 583 10.65 -2.31 -2.27
N PRO A 584 11.68 -1.47 -2.47
CA PRO A 584 11.60 -0.10 -2.05
C PRO A 584 10.47 0.65 -2.74
N THR A 585 9.63 1.31 -1.96
CA THR A 585 8.52 2.13 -2.43
C THR A 585 9.01 3.34 -3.22
N LYS A 586 8.11 3.95 -4.02
CA LYS A 586 8.43 5.18 -4.75
C LYS A 586 8.88 6.31 -3.82
N THR A 587 8.20 6.50 -2.68
CA THR A 587 8.56 7.53 -1.70
C THR A 587 9.93 7.29 -1.07
N GLN A 588 10.30 6.04 -0.79
CA GLN A 588 11.66 5.73 -0.33
C GLN A 588 12.72 6.10 -1.38
N LYS A 589 12.45 5.80 -2.66
CA LYS A 589 13.36 6.16 -3.77
C LYS A 589 13.47 7.68 -3.95
N GLU A 590 12.35 8.40 -3.91
CA GLU A 590 12.33 9.87 -3.98
C GLU A 590 13.08 10.52 -2.82
N LEU A 591 12.95 9.98 -1.60
CA LEU A 591 13.72 10.46 -0.45
C LEU A 591 15.21 10.12 -0.57
N CYS A 592 15.57 8.96 -1.16
CA CYS A 592 16.97 8.66 -1.47
C CYS A 592 17.54 9.63 -2.51
N GLU A 593 16.79 9.95 -3.56
CA GLU A 593 17.20 10.97 -4.54
C GLU A 593 17.41 12.33 -3.86
N PHE A 594 16.48 12.75 -2.99
CA PHE A 594 16.63 13.96 -2.18
C PHE A 594 17.88 13.93 -1.29
N PHE A 595 18.12 12.85 -0.55
CA PHE A 595 19.32 12.71 0.30
C PHE A 595 20.61 12.73 -0.53
N TYR A 596 20.60 12.09 -1.69
CA TYR A 596 21.72 12.09 -2.62
C TYR A 596 22.02 13.50 -3.15
N GLU A 597 21.00 14.23 -3.59
CA GLU A 597 21.13 15.62 -4.08
C GLU A 597 21.67 16.57 -3.01
N HIS A 598 21.32 16.31 -1.74
CA HIS A 598 21.86 17.06 -0.61
C HIS A 598 23.25 16.57 -0.13
N GLY A 599 23.80 15.51 -0.72
CA GLY A 599 25.14 15.00 -0.43
C GLY A 599 25.23 14.18 0.85
N VAL A 600 24.20 13.40 1.17
CA VAL A 600 24.24 12.35 2.20
C VAL A 600 25.08 11.17 1.72
N ASP A 601 25.87 10.58 2.61
CA ASP A 601 26.80 9.50 2.26
C ASP A 601 26.22 8.09 2.51
N LEU A 602 25.39 7.96 3.54
CA LEU A 602 24.81 6.68 3.96
C LEU A 602 23.37 6.84 4.44
N VAL A 603 22.49 5.96 3.96
CA VAL A 603 21.09 5.85 4.39
C VAL A 603 20.84 4.46 4.95
N ILE A 604 20.30 4.38 6.17
CA ILE A 604 19.92 3.11 6.80
C ILE A 604 18.48 3.20 7.30
N GLY A 605 17.56 2.60 6.55
CA GLY A 605 16.14 2.61 6.81
C GLY A 605 15.64 1.48 7.71
N THR A 606 14.49 1.74 8.31
CA THR A 606 13.72 0.83 9.19
C THR A 606 12.22 1.06 8.99
N HIS A 607 11.34 0.30 9.69
CA HIS A 607 9.86 0.29 9.65
C HIS A 607 9.18 -0.84 8.86
N PRO A 608 9.61 -1.25 7.64
CA PRO A 608 8.86 -2.26 6.89
C PRO A 608 8.74 -3.62 7.60
N HIS A 609 9.50 -3.85 8.68
CA HIS A 609 9.55 -5.08 9.48
C HIS A 609 9.98 -6.33 8.69
N VAL A 610 10.47 -6.13 7.46
CA VAL A 610 11.10 -7.11 6.59
C VAL A 610 12.35 -6.47 6.00
N LEU A 611 13.32 -7.29 5.60
CA LEU A 611 14.45 -6.82 4.81
C LEU A 611 13.98 -6.24 3.48
N GLU A 612 14.63 -5.15 3.07
CA GLU A 612 14.57 -4.62 1.71
C GLU A 612 16.01 -4.59 1.12
N PRO A 613 16.18 -4.40 -0.20
CA PRO A 613 17.48 -4.44 -0.86
C PRO A 613 18.49 -3.42 -0.33
N VAL A 614 19.76 -3.69 -0.64
CA VAL A 614 20.88 -2.76 -0.44
C VAL A 614 21.35 -2.28 -1.82
N GLU A 615 21.47 -0.97 -2.00
CA GLU A 615 21.78 -0.37 -3.30
C GLU A 615 22.79 0.78 -3.18
N TRP A 616 23.66 0.90 -4.17
CA TRP A 616 24.45 2.11 -4.40
C TRP A 616 23.67 3.06 -5.30
N MET A 617 23.58 4.32 -4.91
CA MET A 617 23.13 5.41 -5.77
C MET A 617 24.35 6.21 -6.25
N GLU A 618 24.50 6.32 -7.57
CA GLU A 618 25.61 7.00 -8.24
C GLU A 618 25.05 7.80 -9.42
N THR A 619 25.46 9.05 -9.57
CA THR A 619 25.20 9.87 -10.77
C THR A 619 26.52 10.24 -11.46
N GLU A 620 26.48 11.02 -12.55
CA GLU A 620 27.69 11.44 -13.27
C GLU A 620 28.63 12.36 -12.45
N GLU A 621 28.24 12.72 -11.22
CA GLU A 621 29.05 13.46 -10.25
C GLU A 621 29.86 12.51 -9.35
N ASN A 622 30.99 12.97 -8.80
CA ASN A 622 31.93 12.14 -8.01
C ASN A 622 31.40 11.71 -6.61
N HIS A 623 30.08 11.67 -6.39
CA HIS A 623 29.45 11.28 -5.13
C HIS A 623 28.82 9.89 -5.25
N ARG A 624 28.89 9.09 -4.19
CA ARG A 624 28.20 7.79 -4.11
C ARG A 624 27.55 7.69 -2.74
N MET A 625 26.28 7.32 -2.72
CA MET A 625 25.53 7.09 -1.48
C MET A 625 25.15 5.61 -1.37
N LEU A 626 25.40 5.01 -0.21
CA LEU A 626 24.95 3.65 0.08
C LEU A 626 23.59 3.68 0.77
N ILE A 627 22.68 2.80 0.34
CA ILE A 627 21.31 2.72 0.85
C ILE A 627 21.05 1.30 1.34
N TYR A 628 20.72 1.16 2.62
CA TYR A 628 20.02 0.01 3.18
C TYR A 628 18.56 0.42 3.33
N TYR A 629 17.65 -0.02 2.44
CA TYR A 629 16.27 0.49 2.47
C TYR A 629 15.49 0.09 3.73
N SER A 630 15.70 -1.13 4.21
CA SER A 630 15.18 -1.64 5.47
C SER A 630 16.04 -2.76 6.02
N LEU A 631 16.46 -2.64 7.29
CA LEU A 631 17.12 -3.73 8.03
C LEU A 631 16.13 -4.75 8.64
N GLY A 632 14.81 -4.55 8.48
CA GLY A 632 13.79 -5.42 9.03
C GLY A 632 13.76 -5.47 10.56
N ASN A 633 13.14 -6.49 11.13
CA ASN A 633 13.10 -6.66 12.59
C ASN A 633 14.45 -7.19 13.13
N PHE A 634 14.99 -6.53 14.14
CA PHE A 634 16.05 -7.08 14.96
C PHE A 634 15.47 -7.99 16.06
N VAL A 635 14.48 -7.51 16.82
CA VAL A 635 13.75 -8.29 17.84
C VAL A 635 12.25 -8.09 17.61
N SER A 636 11.47 -9.17 17.48
CA SER A 636 10.01 -9.07 17.41
C SER A 636 9.27 -10.34 17.82
N TYR A 637 7.94 -10.26 17.93
CA TYR A 637 7.03 -11.41 18.00
C TYR A 637 5.92 -11.30 16.93
N GLN A 638 6.26 -10.74 15.77
CA GLN A 638 5.32 -10.76 14.66
C GLN A 638 5.10 -12.19 14.17
N ARG A 639 3.92 -12.43 13.59
CA ARG A 639 3.34 -13.78 13.50
C ARG A 639 3.60 -14.51 12.19
N GLU A 640 4.47 -14.00 11.33
CA GLU A 640 4.71 -14.59 10.01
C GLU A 640 6.21 -14.73 9.78
N ALA A 641 6.62 -15.83 9.12
CA ALA A 641 8.02 -16.21 8.98
C ALA A 641 8.94 -15.13 8.37
N PRO A 642 8.54 -14.38 7.31
CA PRO A 642 9.40 -13.34 6.73
C PRO A 642 9.77 -12.23 7.70
N ARG A 643 8.92 -11.96 8.70
CA ARG A 643 9.11 -10.90 9.69
C ARG A 643 10.12 -11.28 10.77
N MET A 644 10.61 -12.52 10.75
CA MET A 644 11.68 -12.99 11.62
C MET A 644 13.07 -12.79 11.00
N LEU A 645 13.14 -12.43 9.72
CA LEU A 645 14.38 -12.13 9.01
C LEU A 645 14.66 -10.63 9.11
N GLY A 646 15.82 -10.29 9.65
CA GLY A 646 16.37 -8.94 9.69
C GLY A 646 17.80 -8.93 9.18
N GLY A 647 18.47 -7.79 9.31
CA GLY A 647 19.85 -7.61 8.87
C GLY A 647 20.69 -6.84 9.89
N MET A 648 21.98 -7.13 9.86
CA MET A 648 23.04 -6.38 10.54
C MET A 648 23.93 -5.79 9.46
N ALA A 649 23.87 -4.48 9.27
CA ALA A 649 24.72 -3.78 8.30
C ALA A 649 26.12 -3.61 8.91
N HIS A 650 27.16 -3.83 8.10
CA HIS A 650 28.55 -3.57 8.44
C HIS A 650 29.12 -2.56 7.44
N ILE A 651 29.67 -1.45 7.92
CA ILE A 651 30.24 -0.40 7.06
C ILE A 651 31.62 -0.03 7.61
N THR A 652 32.63 0.02 6.76
CA THR A 652 33.94 0.59 7.07
C THR A 652 34.08 1.92 6.35
N ILE A 653 34.18 3.02 7.10
CA ILE A 653 34.39 4.36 6.58
C ILE A 653 35.87 4.70 6.73
N THR A 654 36.47 5.26 5.69
CA THR A 654 37.86 5.67 5.66
C THR A 654 37.98 7.17 5.38
N LYS A 655 38.96 7.82 5.99
CA LYS A 655 39.31 9.21 5.72
C LYS A 655 40.75 9.30 5.24
N ASN A 656 40.93 9.85 4.04
CA ASN A 656 42.23 10.01 3.39
C ASN A 656 42.35 11.42 2.77
N ALA A 657 43.40 11.64 1.98
CA ALA A 657 43.67 12.94 1.35
C ALA A 657 42.59 13.39 0.34
N ASP A 658 41.82 12.45 -0.22
CA ASP A 658 40.79 12.70 -1.23
C ASP A 658 39.39 12.89 -0.62
N GLY A 659 39.22 12.61 0.68
CA GLY A 659 37.97 12.81 1.41
C GLY A 659 37.65 11.66 2.39
N THR A 660 36.40 11.63 2.84
CA THR A 660 35.84 10.56 3.68
C THR A 660 34.85 9.75 2.86
N LEU A 661 35.02 8.43 2.81
CA LEU A 661 34.22 7.55 1.95
C LEU A 661 34.02 6.18 2.57
N ILE A 662 33.02 5.46 2.08
CA ILE A 662 32.81 4.04 2.44
C ILE A 662 33.86 3.19 1.70
N LYS A 663 34.74 2.55 2.47
CA LYS A 663 35.79 1.64 1.97
C LYS A 663 35.24 0.25 1.70
N ASP A 664 34.39 -0.23 2.60
CA ASP A 664 33.78 -1.56 2.54
C ASP A 664 32.39 -1.52 3.16
N ALA A 665 31.48 -2.36 2.66
CA ALA A 665 30.13 -2.47 3.17
C ALA A 665 29.60 -3.89 2.95
N ASP A 666 28.86 -4.39 3.92
CA ASP A 666 28.26 -5.73 3.91
C ASP A 666 26.97 -5.77 4.72
N ILE A 667 26.26 -6.89 4.69
CA ILE A 667 25.10 -7.18 5.51
C ILE A 667 25.07 -8.65 5.94
N THR A 668 24.97 -8.88 7.24
CA THR A 668 24.74 -10.20 7.80
C THR A 668 23.24 -10.40 8.03
N PRO A 669 22.57 -11.34 7.35
CA PRO A 669 21.17 -11.65 7.63
C PRO A 669 21.03 -12.27 9.03
N LEU A 670 20.02 -11.84 9.76
CA LEU A 670 19.71 -12.26 11.13
C LEU A 670 18.35 -12.94 11.22
N VAL A 671 18.17 -13.79 12.23
CA VAL A 671 16.88 -14.40 12.58
C VAL A 671 16.55 -14.10 14.04
N THR A 672 15.42 -13.42 14.28
CA THR A 672 14.84 -13.32 15.62
C THR A 672 14.15 -14.63 15.98
N HIS A 673 14.80 -15.43 16.82
CA HIS A 673 14.31 -16.75 17.19
C HIS A 673 13.52 -16.69 18.50
N TYR A 674 12.41 -17.42 18.56
CA TYR A 674 11.74 -17.77 19.81
C TYR A 674 11.16 -19.18 19.75
N GLU A 675 11.23 -19.91 20.88
CA GLU A 675 10.59 -21.22 21.05
C GLU A 675 9.24 -21.14 21.78
N LYS A 676 8.45 -22.21 21.70
CA LYS A 676 7.14 -22.35 22.35
C LYS A 676 7.25 -22.67 23.85
N GLY A 677 6.49 -21.98 24.70
CA GLY A 677 6.31 -22.35 26.12
C GLY A 677 6.07 -21.15 27.05
N ALA A 678 5.74 -21.40 28.32
CA ALA A 678 5.73 -20.39 29.39
C ALA A 678 7.02 -20.50 30.24
N PRO A 679 7.35 -19.51 31.09
CA PRO A 679 7.75 -18.14 30.75
C PRO A 679 9.18 -18.04 30.19
N ASP A 680 9.90 -19.15 30.07
CA ASP A 680 11.27 -19.19 29.57
C ASP A 680 11.26 -19.30 28.04
N TYR A 681 10.59 -18.35 27.37
CA TYR A 681 10.68 -18.23 25.92
C TYR A 681 12.16 -18.11 25.58
N HIS A 682 12.74 -19.16 25.00
CA HIS A 682 14.10 -19.11 24.51
C HIS A 682 14.12 -18.14 23.32
N TYR A 683 14.35 -16.86 23.63
CA TYR A 683 14.55 -15.80 22.68
C TYR A 683 16.03 -15.59 22.48
N ALA A 684 16.45 -15.50 21.22
CA ALA A 684 17.79 -15.13 20.86
C ALA A 684 17.82 -14.64 19.43
N ILE A 685 18.79 -13.79 19.12
CA ILE A 685 19.12 -13.48 17.73
C ILE A 685 20.16 -14.46 17.24
N TYR A 686 20.00 -14.95 16.01
CA TYR A 686 20.99 -15.79 15.36
C TYR A 686 21.43 -15.13 14.05
N LYS A 687 22.72 -15.19 13.74
CA LYS A 687 23.15 -15.00 12.36
C LYS A 687 22.58 -16.12 11.50
N LEU A 688 22.07 -15.79 10.32
CA LEU A 688 21.45 -16.78 9.44
C LEU A 688 22.44 -17.88 9.03
N SER A 689 23.73 -17.55 8.92
CA SER A 689 24.82 -18.50 8.68
C SER A 689 25.04 -19.51 9.80
N GLU A 690 24.59 -19.21 11.02
CA GLU A 690 24.64 -20.06 12.21
C GLU A 690 23.29 -20.72 12.52
N TYR A 691 22.24 -20.32 11.79
CA TYR A 691 20.90 -20.87 11.95
C TYR A 691 20.81 -22.26 11.29
N THR A 692 19.97 -23.15 11.83
CA THR A 692 19.92 -24.56 11.38
C THR A 692 18.49 -25.03 11.12
N PRO A 693 18.28 -26.10 10.32
CA PRO A 693 16.98 -26.74 10.18
C PRO A 693 16.35 -27.15 11.53
N GLN A 694 17.18 -27.54 12.51
CA GLN A 694 16.73 -27.91 13.84
C GLN A 694 16.21 -26.71 14.63
N LEU A 695 16.90 -25.57 14.56
CA LEU A 695 16.42 -24.31 15.15
C LEU A 695 15.14 -23.84 14.46
N ALA A 696 15.11 -23.84 13.12
CA ALA A 696 13.92 -23.49 12.34
C ALA A 696 12.70 -24.33 12.73
N ALA A 697 12.86 -25.64 12.92
CA ALA A 697 11.78 -26.55 13.32
C ALA A 697 11.25 -26.28 14.74
N LYS A 698 12.05 -25.70 15.63
CA LYS A 698 11.62 -25.31 16.99
C LYS A 698 11.01 -23.91 17.06
N HIS A 699 11.17 -23.12 16.02
CA HIS A 699 10.74 -21.73 16.04
C HIS A 699 9.21 -21.62 16.14
N GLY A 700 8.75 -20.93 17.19
CA GLY A 700 7.33 -20.79 17.52
C GLY A 700 6.50 -20.01 16.49
N VAL A 701 7.10 -19.27 15.56
CA VAL A 701 6.35 -18.51 14.55
C VAL A 701 5.54 -19.43 13.63
N SER A 702 6.00 -20.66 13.42
CA SER A 702 5.32 -21.67 12.61
C SER A 702 3.94 -22.07 13.17
N ASP A 703 3.69 -21.85 14.47
CA ASP A 703 2.38 -22.08 15.10
C ASP A 703 1.37 -20.96 14.77
N HIS A 704 1.84 -19.85 14.19
CA HIS A 704 1.05 -18.63 13.97
C HIS A 704 0.98 -18.21 12.50
N ALA A 705 2.02 -18.52 11.72
CA ALA A 705 2.17 -18.09 10.34
C ALA A 705 1.07 -18.64 9.43
N LYS A 706 0.40 -17.75 8.71
CA LYS A 706 -0.67 -18.08 7.77
C LYS A 706 -0.13 -18.49 6.40
N ASP A 707 1.05 -18.00 6.05
CA ASP A 707 1.69 -18.26 4.75
C ASP A 707 2.62 -19.48 4.75
N GLY A 708 2.48 -20.34 5.77
CA GLY A 708 3.25 -21.57 5.94
C GLY A 708 4.29 -21.46 7.06
N PRO A 709 4.83 -22.61 7.51
CA PRO A 709 5.80 -22.63 8.60
C PRO A 709 7.11 -21.96 8.20
N LEU A 710 7.81 -21.42 9.19
CA LEU A 710 9.19 -21.01 8.98
C LEU A 710 10.06 -22.24 8.73
N THR A 711 10.80 -22.23 7.62
CA THR A 711 11.79 -23.26 7.31
C THR A 711 13.15 -22.61 7.10
N TYR A 712 14.21 -23.33 7.45
CA TYR A 712 15.59 -22.86 7.24
C TYR A 712 15.83 -22.50 5.77
N TRP A 713 15.49 -23.41 4.84
CA TRP A 713 15.68 -23.14 3.41
C TRP A 713 14.79 -22.01 2.89
N GLY A 714 13.59 -21.86 3.44
CA GLY A 714 12.69 -20.76 3.08
C GLY A 714 13.26 -19.40 3.46
N ILE A 715 13.79 -19.27 4.68
CA ILE A 715 14.37 -18.00 5.14
C ILE A 715 15.70 -17.68 4.45
N CYS A 716 16.56 -18.68 4.16
CA CYS A 716 17.74 -18.50 3.32
C CYS A 716 17.39 -18.07 1.90
N SER A 717 16.36 -18.69 1.31
CA SER A 717 15.92 -18.33 -0.04
C SER A 717 15.36 -16.91 -0.09
N LEU A 718 14.61 -16.50 0.93
CA LEU A 718 14.08 -15.15 1.06
C LEU A 718 15.21 -14.11 1.21
N ALA A 719 16.17 -14.34 2.11
CA ALA A 719 17.32 -13.47 2.29
C ALA A 719 18.11 -13.29 0.98
N LYS A 720 18.38 -14.40 0.28
CA LYS A 720 19.06 -14.36 -1.02
C LYS A 720 18.26 -13.64 -2.10
N GLN A 721 16.94 -13.79 -2.11
CA GLN A 721 16.07 -13.13 -3.08
C GLN A 721 16.10 -11.60 -2.89
N ILE A 722 16.05 -11.13 -1.65
CA ILE A 722 15.99 -9.69 -1.33
C ILE A 722 17.35 -9.03 -1.51
N LEU A 723 18.40 -9.63 -0.93
CA LEU A 723 19.74 -9.03 -0.87
C LEU A 723 20.53 -9.20 -2.18
N GLY A 724 20.15 -10.17 -3.02
CA GLY A 724 20.76 -10.35 -4.34
C GLY A 724 22.26 -10.59 -4.26
N SER A 725 23.07 -9.66 -4.75
CA SER A 725 24.53 -9.73 -4.70
C SER A 725 25.13 -9.43 -3.33
N TRP A 726 24.33 -8.93 -2.38
CA TRP A 726 24.72 -8.66 -0.99
C TRP A 726 24.47 -9.85 -0.04
N TYR A 727 24.08 -11.02 -0.56
CA TYR A 727 23.96 -12.28 0.19
C TYR A 727 25.14 -13.21 -0.12
#